data_AF-A0A955I7L9-F1
#
_entry.id   AF-A0A955I7L9-F1
#
_cell.length_a   1.000
_cell.length_b   1.000
_cell.length_c   1.000
_cell.angle_alpha   90.00
_cell.angle_beta   90.00
_cell.angle_gamma   90.00
#
_symmetry.space_group_name_H-M   'P 1'
#
loop_
_entity.id
_entity.type
_entity.pdbx_description
1 polymer ?
#
loop_
_entity_poly.entity_id
_entity_poly.type
_entity_poly.pdbx_seq_one_letter_code
_entity_poly.pdbx_strand_id
1 'polypeptide(L)'
;MSNQYRLKSTVKYPTSLIVNGVSNLGLEIADSLLAQGGYVILIDSYNEQGLQLLEERLGGSNLVSFLDYSAIPHLEEDMRRLDYVFYLGHEEGYSPEQVSTQTFLKYSNYLDTTLSLAGKFEAKFLLTTSIKAHQMLMSRMDFDVNFGTKADSKHSVYTEMEVQRYAESLCMEYVTKTDLNARIVRLGDIIGEGMDFSPANNAFVNLVLAAIRGEELSLAGDGLETEWFVHLLDAAYGVIKAQFSKNTKGDIFSLAYENSVTHLSLAYKLQELEPLAREINFHEAEMSGPPLRFHKPAPNLSKIGWKPRIDFDKAIAESLAAAKLYVLSSHPSSTGALAEPGGVVGKLKSFFAVAEHAPTPAELEMLNSGPVSRLIAERKRQEQARIDSLGKADAEIKSKWRDRPRTPAQRAKAWVWRNFLDVRTNFNFLRNMTPGQFLFYSILLVVGIWAYFAVISPVVVVARNVVVAYGTLPELEKSLAEYDFGQVYGQADRIQAGLRESSQLIQRFMPAAEMIAADKYLDSMIGLTEVYADAFEGLRDLSYAVAPLGDYLADYQDNVWARGTAESYLSVNDTGRDYSPVLDEMTARSAYADVGVSKYQQAVLQMQNLDISVWPGAVQNILQKYTQKLTNLAAIANYRQIADYANEILGLNAPMTYLVLLVDNTRVMPIGGEISAYMLVTVQNGAIADIRVQSIDNFEFSAADVPDYALSSINLVSAANVQAGNVSMHDLAKIKDYDIFSQAVSQMWGTKFNRQVDAVLVVDYSVLADMLDLAGGVEIEGQAFN
;
A
#
# COMPACT_ATOMS: atom_id res chain seq x y z
N MET A 1 -24.48 5.17 -23.66
CA MET A 1 -25.83 5.47 -23.13
C MET A 1 -26.60 4.19 -22.86
N SER A 2 -27.17 4.14 -21.65
CA SER A 2 -28.50 3.60 -21.32
C SER A 2 -28.76 2.09 -21.40
N ASN A 3 -28.54 1.38 -20.29
CA ASN A 3 -29.58 0.43 -19.79
C ASN A 3 -29.36 -0.09 -18.36
N GLN A 4 -28.21 0.12 -17.71
CA GLN A 4 -27.97 -0.48 -16.37
C GLN A 4 -28.55 0.31 -15.19
N TYR A 5 -28.98 1.55 -15.39
CA TYR A 5 -29.39 2.44 -14.31
C TYR A 5 -30.75 3.09 -14.58
N ARG A 6 -31.81 2.27 -14.67
CA ARG A 6 -33.21 2.72 -14.63
C ARG A 6 -33.85 2.19 -13.36
N LEU A 7 -34.75 2.98 -12.77
CA LEU A 7 -35.54 2.58 -11.62
C LEU A 7 -36.25 1.25 -11.90
N LYS A 8 -35.82 0.19 -11.20
CA LYS A 8 -36.52 -1.10 -11.18
C LYS A 8 -37.72 -0.98 -10.24
N SER A 9 -38.75 -1.79 -10.46
CA SER A 9 -39.99 -1.72 -9.66
C SER A 9 -39.70 -1.79 -8.15
N THR A 10 -39.95 -0.69 -7.44
CA THR A 10 -39.61 -0.50 -6.01
C THR A 10 -40.62 -1.11 -5.03
N VAL A 11 -41.74 -1.66 -5.53
CA VAL A 11 -42.90 -2.03 -4.69
C VAL A 11 -42.60 -3.11 -3.66
N LYS A 12 -41.66 -4.02 -3.95
CA LYS A 12 -41.43 -5.22 -3.14
C LYS A 12 -40.54 -4.99 -1.91
N TYR A 13 -39.72 -3.95 -1.90
CA TYR A 13 -38.66 -3.76 -0.90
C TYR A 13 -38.80 -2.39 -0.23
N PRO A 14 -38.43 -2.25 1.06
CA PRO A 14 -38.23 -0.93 1.66
C PRO A 14 -37.24 -0.13 0.80
N THR A 15 -37.65 1.04 0.34
CA THR A 15 -36.89 1.83 -0.63
C THR A 15 -36.26 3.03 0.04
N SER A 16 -34.94 3.11 -0.06
CA SER A 16 -34.13 4.21 0.46
C SER A 16 -33.55 5.01 -0.69
N LEU A 17 -33.72 6.32 -0.66
CA LEU A 17 -33.06 7.27 -1.53
C LEU A 17 -31.86 7.87 -0.79
N ILE A 18 -30.68 7.84 -1.40
CA ILE A 18 -29.47 8.49 -0.88
C ILE A 18 -29.02 9.53 -1.90
N VAL A 19 -29.17 10.81 -1.56
CA VAL A 19 -28.69 11.95 -2.36
C VAL A 19 -27.28 12.29 -1.92
N ASN A 20 -26.39 12.57 -2.88
CA ASN A 20 -24.93 12.61 -2.70
C ASN A 20 -24.39 11.24 -2.23
N GLY A 21 -24.92 10.17 -2.83
CA GLY A 21 -24.76 8.80 -2.35
C GLY A 21 -23.49 8.08 -2.81
N VAL A 22 -22.75 8.64 -3.78
CA VAL A 22 -21.50 8.05 -4.30
C VAL A 22 -20.32 8.67 -3.55
N SER A 23 -20.31 8.44 -2.24
CA SER A 23 -19.27 8.80 -1.27
C SER A 23 -18.98 7.59 -0.38
N ASN A 24 -17.84 7.54 0.30
CA ASN A 24 -17.52 6.43 1.19
C ASN A 24 -18.58 6.23 2.29
N LEU A 25 -19.06 7.34 2.89
CA LEU A 25 -20.19 7.31 3.82
C LEU A 25 -21.49 6.82 3.16
N GLY A 26 -21.81 7.33 1.96
CA GLY A 26 -23.02 6.97 1.24
C GLY A 26 -23.07 5.50 0.86
N LEU A 27 -21.95 4.94 0.40
CA LEU A 27 -21.81 3.54 0.03
C LEU A 27 -21.85 2.62 1.25
N GLU A 28 -21.25 3.00 2.38
CA GLU A 28 -21.35 2.22 3.63
C GLU A 28 -22.79 2.17 4.16
N ILE A 29 -23.52 3.29 4.05
CA ILE A 29 -24.96 3.34 4.37
C ILE A 29 -25.74 2.46 3.39
N ALA A 30 -25.45 2.54 2.09
CA ALA A 30 -26.10 1.73 1.06
C ALA A 30 -25.88 0.23 1.31
N ASP A 31 -24.65 -0.20 1.55
CA ASP A 31 -24.28 -1.57 1.89
C ASP A 31 -25.09 -2.09 3.08
N SER A 32 -25.16 -1.30 4.16
CA SER A 32 -25.93 -1.63 5.36
C SER A 32 -27.44 -1.77 5.10
N LEU A 33 -28.01 -0.95 4.22
CA LEU A 33 -29.43 -1.01 3.86
C LEU A 33 -29.74 -2.19 2.93
N LEU A 34 -28.85 -2.49 1.99
CA LEU A 34 -28.97 -3.63 1.08
C LEU A 34 -28.85 -4.95 1.82
N ALA A 35 -27.93 -5.05 2.79
CA ALA A 35 -27.78 -6.22 3.66
C ALA A 35 -29.06 -6.51 4.47
N GLN A 36 -29.88 -5.48 4.74
CA GLN A 36 -31.18 -5.61 5.40
C GLN A 36 -32.33 -5.94 4.42
N GLY A 37 -32.03 -6.17 3.14
CA GLY A 37 -33.01 -6.49 2.10
C GLY A 37 -33.75 -5.27 1.55
N GLY A 38 -33.20 -4.07 1.75
CA GLY A 38 -33.70 -2.83 1.16
C GLY A 38 -33.35 -2.69 -0.32
N TYR A 39 -34.04 -1.76 -0.98
CA TYR A 39 -33.71 -1.27 -2.31
C TYR A 39 -33.13 0.14 -2.20
N VAL A 40 -31.96 0.37 -2.77
CA VAL A 40 -31.24 1.65 -2.63
C VAL A 40 -31.17 2.36 -3.98
N ILE A 41 -31.58 3.63 -3.97
CA ILE A 41 -31.42 4.55 -5.10
C ILE A 41 -30.37 5.57 -4.69
N LEU A 42 -29.26 5.58 -5.40
CA LEU A 42 -28.18 6.54 -5.24
C LEU A 42 -28.37 7.67 -6.25
N ILE A 43 -28.31 8.92 -5.78
CA ILE A 43 -28.28 10.10 -6.64
C ILE A 43 -26.96 10.80 -6.43
N ASP A 44 -26.22 10.99 -7.51
CA ASP A 44 -24.98 11.75 -7.50
C ASP A 44 -24.64 12.26 -8.91
N SER A 45 -23.64 13.11 -9.00
CA SER A 45 -23.09 13.56 -10.27
C SER A 45 -22.36 12.41 -10.98
N TYR A 46 -22.42 12.41 -12.31
CA TYR A 46 -21.64 11.45 -13.10
C TYR A 46 -20.15 11.80 -13.05
N ASN A 47 -19.39 11.07 -12.23
CA ASN A 47 -17.92 11.07 -12.22
C ASN A 47 -17.42 9.65 -12.54
N GLU A 48 -16.41 9.51 -13.41
CA GLU A 48 -15.81 8.21 -13.76
C GLU A 48 -15.24 7.49 -12.53
N GLN A 49 -14.59 8.22 -11.61
CA GLN A 49 -14.07 7.66 -10.36
C GLN A 49 -15.19 7.15 -9.44
N GLY A 50 -16.26 7.94 -9.31
CA GLY A 50 -17.43 7.55 -8.52
C GLY A 50 -18.16 6.31 -9.09
N LEU A 51 -18.24 6.20 -10.42
CA LEU A 51 -18.79 5.00 -11.06
C LEU A 51 -17.92 3.77 -10.84
N GLN A 52 -16.59 3.91 -10.87
CA GLN A 52 -15.68 2.82 -10.54
C GLN A 52 -15.88 2.36 -9.09
N LEU A 53 -15.92 3.30 -8.14
CA LEU A 53 -16.16 3.00 -6.73
C LEU A 53 -17.52 2.29 -6.51
N LEU A 54 -18.56 2.77 -7.20
CA LEU A 54 -19.88 2.14 -7.20
C LEU A 54 -19.83 0.71 -7.77
N GLU A 55 -19.15 0.48 -8.89
CA GLU A 55 -19.04 -0.84 -9.52
C GLU A 55 -18.24 -1.82 -8.65
N GLU A 56 -17.15 -1.36 -8.04
CA GLU A 56 -16.30 -2.15 -7.14
C GLU A 56 -17.05 -2.60 -5.87
N ARG A 57 -17.79 -1.68 -5.22
CA ARG A 57 -18.51 -1.96 -3.97
C ARG A 57 -19.86 -2.64 -4.20
N LEU A 58 -20.62 -2.18 -5.19
CA LEU A 58 -22.06 -2.49 -5.35
C LEU A 58 -22.43 -3.12 -6.72
N GLY A 59 -21.49 -3.30 -7.65
CA GLY A 59 -21.77 -3.74 -9.02
C GLY A 59 -22.46 -5.11 -9.17
N GLY A 60 -22.40 -5.97 -8.14
CA GLY A 60 -23.08 -7.27 -8.11
C GLY A 60 -24.55 -7.22 -7.66
N SER A 61 -25.03 -6.10 -7.11
CA SER A 61 -26.35 -6.01 -6.48
C SER A 61 -27.44 -5.60 -7.47
N ASN A 62 -28.47 -6.45 -7.61
CA ASN A 62 -29.65 -6.11 -8.40
C ASN A 62 -30.60 -5.12 -7.72
N LEU A 63 -30.36 -4.79 -6.45
CA LEU A 63 -31.21 -3.95 -5.59
C LEU A 63 -30.68 -2.51 -5.47
N VAL A 64 -29.73 -2.12 -6.32
CA VAL A 64 -29.20 -0.76 -6.40
C VAL A 64 -29.58 -0.12 -7.72
N SER A 65 -29.88 1.17 -7.71
CA SER A 65 -29.96 2.02 -8.90
C SER A 65 -29.19 3.31 -8.67
N PHE A 66 -28.55 3.80 -9.72
CA PHE A 66 -27.84 5.07 -9.73
C PHE A 66 -28.55 6.05 -10.66
N LEU A 67 -28.69 7.31 -10.27
CA LEU A 67 -29.32 8.36 -11.06
C LEU A 67 -28.55 9.67 -10.88
N ASP A 68 -28.68 10.57 -11.86
CA ASP A 68 -28.17 11.93 -11.74
C ASP A 68 -29.20 12.87 -11.09
N TYR A 69 -28.76 14.01 -10.56
CA TYR A 69 -29.63 15.02 -9.95
C TYR A 69 -30.77 15.49 -10.84
N SER A 70 -30.59 15.47 -12.18
CA SER A 70 -31.65 15.79 -13.13
C SER A 70 -32.87 14.85 -13.02
N ALA A 71 -32.73 13.69 -12.40
CA ALA A 71 -33.83 12.77 -12.14
C ALA A 71 -34.74 13.22 -10.97
N ILE A 72 -34.22 13.99 -9.99
CA ILE A 72 -34.95 14.36 -8.76
C ILE A 72 -36.36 14.91 -9.04
N PRO A 73 -36.55 15.87 -9.97
CA PRO A 73 -37.88 16.41 -10.27
C PRO A 73 -38.88 15.39 -10.85
N HIS A 74 -38.40 14.26 -11.37
CA HIS A 74 -39.20 13.24 -12.05
C HIS A 74 -39.41 11.97 -11.20
N LEU A 75 -38.69 11.82 -10.08
CA LEU A 75 -38.75 10.62 -9.22
C LEU A 75 -40.15 10.30 -8.72
N GLU A 76 -40.97 11.33 -8.46
CA GLU A 76 -42.33 11.12 -7.99
C GLU A 76 -43.18 10.29 -8.95
N GLU A 77 -43.00 10.49 -10.26
CA GLU A 77 -43.75 9.77 -11.30
C GLU A 77 -43.18 8.35 -11.51
N ASP A 78 -41.87 8.18 -11.34
CA ASP A 78 -41.17 6.92 -11.60
C ASP A 78 -41.15 5.96 -10.39
N MET A 79 -41.44 6.46 -9.19
CA MET A 79 -41.36 5.70 -7.95
C MET A 79 -42.74 5.33 -7.40
N ARG A 80 -42.91 4.07 -6.98
CA ARG A 80 -44.15 3.61 -6.33
C ARG A 80 -44.07 3.59 -4.81
N ARG A 81 -42.87 3.65 -4.26
CA ARG A 81 -42.58 3.55 -2.83
C ARG A 81 -41.26 4.25 -2.52
N LEU A 82 -41.25 5.01 -1.44
CA LEU A 82 -40.09 5.64 -0.83
C LEU A 82 -40.32 5.65 0.69
N ASP A 83 -39.45 5.02 1.46
CA ASP A 83 -39.60 4.91 2.92
C ASP A 83 -38.61 5.82 3.65
N TYR A 84 -37.40 5.94 3.12
CA TYR A 84 -36.28 6.62 3.75
C TYR A 84 -35.54 7.49 2.74
N VAL A 85 -35.23 8.72 3.13
CA VAL A 85 -34.35 9.62 2.39
C VAL A 85 -33.16 9.98 3.28
N PHE A 86 -31.97 9.77 2.75
CA PHE A 86 -30.70 10.25 3.31
C PHE A 86 -30.18 11.31 2.35
N TYR A 87 -30.15 12.56 2.77
CA TYR A 87 -29.57 13.66 2.02
C TYR A 87 -28.21 13.97 2.63
N LEU A 88 -27.14 13.51 1.98
CA LEU A 88 -25.79 13.63 2.52
C LEU A 88 -25.20 15.00 2.15
N GLY A 89 -25.60 16.04 2.89
CA GLY A 89 -25.15 17.42 2.67
C GLY A 89 -23.76 17.74 3.25
N HIS A 90 -23.07 16.73 3.78
CA HIS A 90 -21.68 16.80 4.22
C HIS A 90 -20.77 16.40 3.05
N GLU A 91 -19.95 17.32 2.58
CA GLU A 91 -18.82 16.99 1.70
C GLU A 91 -17.59 16.68 2.57
N GLU A 92 -16.82 15.64 2.19
CA GLU A 92 -15.58 15.29 2.86
C GLU A 92 -14.53 16.34 2.49
N GLY A 93 -14.24 17.26 3.42
CA GLY A 93 -13.32 18.37 3.20
C GLY A 93 -14.01 19.71 3.01
N TYR A 94 -13.24 20.78 3.17
CA TYR A 94 -13.68 22.16 2.98
C TYR A 94 -13.14 22.64 1.65
N SER A 95 -13.99 23.08 0.72
CA SER A 95 -13.49 23.89 -0.40
C SER A 95 -13.59 25.38 -0.04
N PRO A 96 -12.48 26.15 -0.07
CA PRO A 96 -12.53 27.61 -0.01
C PRO A 96 -13.07 28.20 -1.31
N GLU A 97 -13.37 27.36 -2.32
CA GLU A 97 -14.06 27.81 -3.52
C GLU A 97 -15.41 28.38 -3.14
N GLN A 98 -15.53 29.69 -3.34
CA GLN A 98 -16.78 30.39 -3.14
C GLN A 98 -17.84 29.82 -4.10
N VAL A 99 -18.99 29.49 -3.54
CA VAL A 99 -20.16 28.98 -4.25
C VAL A 99 -20.85 30.14 -4.97
N SER A 100 -21.05 29.97 -6.28
CA SER A 100 -21.80 30.95 -7.07
C SER A 100 -23.29 30.95 -6.67
N THR A 101 -23.97 32.08 -6.81
CA THR A 101 -25.42 32.17 -6.56
C THR A 101 -26.22 31.14 -7.37
N GLN A 102 -25.80 30.82 -8.60
CA GLN A 102 -26.49 29.83 -9.43
C GLN A 102 -26.36 28.42 -8.84
N THR A 103 -25.17 28.05 -8.37
CA THR A 103 -24.92 26.75 -7.72
C THR A 103 -25.69 26.66 -6.39
N PHE A 104 -25.66 27.72 -5.58
CA PHE A 104 -26.45 27.80 -4.34
C PHE A 104 -27.94 27.56 -4.60
N LEU A 105 -28.52 28.25 -5.59
CA LEU A 105 -29.93 28.09 -5.97
C LEU A 105 -30.22 26.69 -6.50
N LYS A 106 -29.31 26.10 -7.28
CA LYS A 106 -29.44 24.73 -7.80
C LYS A 106 -29.52 23.71 -6.66
N TYR A 107 -28.58 23.76 -5.71
CA TYR A 107 -28.58 22.87 -4.54
C TYR A 107 -29.80 23.09 -3.64
N SER A 108 -30.18 24.34 -3.44
CA SER A 108 -31.40 24.70 -2.71
C SER A 108 -32.65 24.09 -3.35
N ASN A 109 -32.79 24.17 -4.68
CA ASN A 109 -33.92 23.61 -5.41
C ASN A 109 -33.95 22.07 -5.34
N TYR A 110 -32.81 21.40 -5.40
CA TYR A 110 -32.75 19.94 -5.25
C TYR A 110 -33.15 19.49 -3.85
N LEU A 111 -32.67 20.19 -2.82
CA LEU A 111 -33.07 19.91 -1.44
C LEU A 111 -34.57 20.14 -1.24
N ASP A 112 -35.10 21.28 -1.69
CA ASP A 112 -36.53 21.61 -1.59
C ASP A 112 -37.41 20.56 -2.30
N THR A 113 -37.02 20.16 -3.51
CA THR A 113 -37.72 19.12 -4.27
C THR A 113 -37.67 17.77 -3.55
N THR A 114 -36.53 17.42 -2.94
CA THR A 114 -36.37 16.14 -2.23
C THR A 114 -37.13 16.13 -0.91
N LEU A 115 -37.19 17.25 -0.18
CA LEU A 115 -38.01 17.42 1.02
C LEU A 115 -39.50 17.31 0.68
N SER A 116 -39.94 17.97 -0.39
CA SER A 116 -41.30 17.84 -0.93
C SER A 116 -41.62 16.40 -1.32
N LEU A 117 -40.73 15.71 -2.02
CA LEU A 117 -40.87 14.30 -2.39
C LEU A 117 -41.03 13.42 -1.14
N ALA A 118 -40.19 13.61 -0.13
CA ALA A 118 -40.27 12.86 1.12
C ALA A 118 -41.62 13.08 1.82
N GLY A 119 -42.15 14.31 1.82
CA GLY A 119 -43.47 14.61 2.36
C GLY A 119 -44.60 13.89 1.63
N LYS A 120 -44.55 13.83 0.29
CA LYS A 120 -45.58 13.15 -0.53
C LYS A 120 -45.64 11.64 -0.31
N PHE A 121 -44.49 11.00 -0.09
CA PHE A 121 -44.41 9.57 0.21
C PHE A 121 -44.48 9.24 1.71
N GLU A 122 -44.65 10.25 2.57
CA GLU A 122 -44.55 10.12 4.04
C GLU A 122 -43.23 9.47 4.49
N ALA A 123 -42.17 9.66 3.69
CA ALA A 123 -40.86 9.10 3.94
C ALA A 123 -40.16 9.84 5.09
N LYS A 124 -39.34 9.09 5.82
CA LYS A 124 -38.44 9.66 6.81
C LYS A 124 -37.26 10.35 6.11
N PHE A 125 -37.10 11.67 6.27
CA PHE A 125 -35.97 12.45 5.73
C PHE A 125 -34.81 12.75 6.71
N LEU A 126 -33.57 12.39 6.41
CA LEU A 126 -32.40 12.78 7.23
C LEU A 126 -31.45 13.63 6.41
N LEU A 127 -31.08 14.78 6.95
CA LEU A 127 -30.04 15.65 6.41
C LEU A 127 -28.74 15.46 7.21
N THR A 128 -27.62 15.25 6.54
CA THR A 128 -26.30 15.43 7.18
C THR A 128 -25.69 16.79 6.83
N THR A 129 -24.98 17.38 7.78
CA THR A 129 -24.20 18.63 7.62
C THR A 129 -22.92 18.51 8.44
N SER A 130 -21.96 19.42 8.25
CA SER A 130 -20.76 19.51 9.09
C SER A 130 -21.04 20.26 10.39
N ILE A 131 -20.43 19.82 11.50
CA ILE A 131 -20.41 20.60 12.75
C ILE A 131 -19.75 21.97 12.51
N LYS A 132 -18.79 22.06 11.58
CA LYS A 132 -18.04 23.29 11.23
C LYS A 132 -18.97 24.40 10.71
N ALA A 133 -20.11 24.05 10.09
CA ALA A 133 -21.10 25.03 9.63
C ALA A 133 -21.67 25.91 10.76
N HIS A 134 -21.60 25.45 12.02
CA HIS A 134 -22.06 26.20 13.20
C HIS A 134 -20.94 26.59 14.17
N GLN A 135 -19.69 26.34 13.79
CA GLN A 135 -18.52 26.90 14.44
C GLN A 135 -18.24 28.22 13.72
N MET A 136 -18.57 29.37 14.33
CA MET A 136 -18.35 30.66 13.64
C MET A 136 -16.84 31.00 13.56
N LEU A 137 -16.19 30.49 12.53
CA LEU A 137 -15.00 31.08 11.92
C LEU A 137 -15.47 31.89 10.70
N MET A 138 -16.23 32.97 10.93
CA MET A 138 -16.38 33.96 9.86
C MET A 138 -15.11 34.79 9.86
N SER A 139 -14.28 34.61 8.85
CA SER A 139 -13.14 35.47 8.61
C SER A 139 -13.61 36.89 8.35
N ARG A 140 -12.70 37.87 8.52
CA ARG A 140 -13.01 39.27 8.16
C ARG A 140 -13.34 39.41 6.67
N MET A 141 -12.80 38.54 5.79
CA MET A 141 -13.21 38.53 4.38
C MET A 141 -14.60 37.94 4.17
N ASP A 142 -15.03 36.95 4.95
CA ASP A 142 -16.41 36.42 4.85
C ASP A 142 -17.42 37.52 5.18
N PHE A 143 -17.15 38.37 6.18
CA PHE A 143 -17.95 39.57 6.43
C PHE A 143 -17.93 40.55 5.26
N ASP A 144 -16.76 40.84 4.69
CA ASP A 144 -16.61 41.82 3.61
C ASP A 144 -17.23 41.34 2.28
N VAL A 145 -17.20 40.02 2.01
CA VAL A 145 -17.82 39.37 0.84
C VAL A 145 -19.34 39.26 1.03
N ASN A 146 -19.79 38.76 2.19
CA ASN A 146 -21.22 38.55 2.47
C ASN A 146 -22.01 39.85 2.62
N PHE A 147 -21.36 40.92 3.11
CA PHE A 147 -21.98 42.24 3.32
C PHE A 147 -21.48 43.31 2.34
N GLY A 148 -20.71 42.93 1.32
CA GLY A 148 -20.46 43.74 0.12
C GLY A 148 -19.54 44.96 0.28
N THR A 149 -18.55 44.91 1.18
CA THR A 149 -17.65 46.06 1.43
C THR A 149 -16.44 46.11 0.47
N LYS A 150 -16.16 45.06 -0.31
CA LYS A 150 -15.15 45.04 -1.39
C LYS A 150 -15.78 44.95 -2.78
N ALA A 151 -15.58 45.99 -3.58
CA ALA A 151 -16.25 46.22 -4.87
C ALA A 151 -15.77 45.34 -6.07
N ASP A 152 -14.77 44.46 -5.89
CA ASP A 152 -14.09 43.80 -7.02
C ASP A 152 -14.24 42.26 -7.09
N SER A 153 -14.97 41.60 -6.18
CA SER A 153 -15.18 40.14 -6.27
C SER A 153 -16.29 39.78 -7.25
N LYS A 154 -15.90 39.36 -8.46
CA LYS A 154 -16.82 38.89 -9.49
C LYS A 154 -17.29 37.45 -9.16
N HIS A 155 -18.55 37.34 -8.77
CA HIS A 155 -19.47 36.19 -9.00
C HIS A 155 -19.52 34.99 -8.04
N SER A 156 -18.73 34.95 -6.98
CA SER A 156 -18.92 33.94 -5.93
C SER A 156 -19.02 34.60 -4.56
N VAL A 157 -20.18 34.45 -3.91
CA VAL A 157 -20.55 35.22 -2.71
C VAL A 157 -20.73 34.32 -1.50
N TYR A 158 -21.05 33.04 -1.70
CA TYR A 158 -21.41 32.13 -0.61
C TYR A 158 -20.31 31.13 -0.32
N THR A 159 -20.25 30.65 0.92
CA THR A 159 -19.42 29.50 1.32
C THR A 159 -20.25 28.20 1.33
N GLU A 160 -19.61 27.04 1.26
CA GLU A 160 -20.30 25.74 1.45
C GLU A 160 -20.99 25.64 2.82
N MET A 161 -20.39 26.23 3.85
CA MET A 161 -20.97 26.28 5.20
C MET A 161 -22.30 27.04 5.22
N GLU A 162 -22.44 28.09 4.41
CA GLU A 162 -23.72 28.82 4.27
C GLU A 162 -24.78 28.01 3.54
N VAL A 163 -24.39 27.25 2.51
CA VAL A 163 -25.30 26.29 1.85
C VAL A 163 -25.83 25.28 2.87
N GLN A 164 -24.97 24.73 3.72
CA GLN A 164 -25.37 23.77 4.75
C GLN A 164 -26.25 24.40 5.84
N ARG A 165 -25.95 25.63 6.29
CA ARG A 165 -26.81 26.37 7.24
C ARG A 165 -28.20 26.67 6.65
N TYR A 166 -28.25 27.03 5.37
CA TYR A 166 -29.50 27.20 4.65
C TYR A 166 -30.26 25.86 4.54
N ALA A 167 -29.57 24.77 4.23
CA ALA A 167 -30.16 23.44 4.15
C ALA A 167 -30.80 23.01 5.47
N GLU A 168 -30.13 23.22 6.62
CA GLU A 168 -30.72 22.98 7.93
C GLU A 168 -31.96 23.84 8.18
N SER A 169 -31.90 25.13 7.84
CA SER A 169 -33.02 26.06 8.00
C SER A 169 -34.23 25.62 7.18
N LEU A 170 -34.01 25.25 5.91
CA LEU A 170 -35.06 24.74 5.03
C LEU A 170 -35.65 23.42 5.54
N CYS A 171 -34.80 22.49 5.98
CA CYS A 171 -35.25 21.22 6.57
C CYS A 171 -36.13 21.44 7.82
N MET A 172 -35.73 22.33 8.71
CA MET A 172 -36.51 22.67 9.91
C MET A 172 -37.81 23.42 9.58
N GLU A 173 -37.84 24.23 8.51
CA GLU A 173 -39.08 24.83 8.03
C GLU A 173 -40.07 23.74 7.59
N TYR A 174 -39.63 22.70 6.88
CA TYR A 174 -40.50 21.56 6.55
C TYR A 174 -41.00 20.82 7.80
N VAL A 175 -40.13 20.58 8.80
CA VAL A 175 -40.58 19.96 10.07
C VAL A 175 -41.69 20.77 10.72
N THR A 176 -41.56 22.10 10.75
CA THR A 176 -42.48 22.99 11.47
C THR A 176 -43.75 23.33 10.67
N LYS A 177 -43.67 23.42 9.34
CA LYS A 177 -44.78 23.83 8.47
C LYS A 177 -45.55 22.68 7.82
N THR A 178 -44.90 21.56 7.52
CA THR A 178 -45.51 20.44 6.77
C THR A 178 -45.60 19.15 7.57
N ASP A 179 -45.21 19.19 8.86
CA ASP A 179 -45.19 18.03 9.76
C ASP A 179 -44.27 16.89 9.26
N LEU A 180 -43.33 17.18 8.35
CA LEU A 180 -42.40 16.20 7.79
C LEU A 180 -41.60 15.51 8.90
N ASN A 181 -41.46 14.18 8.81
CA ASN A 181 -40.61 13.41 9.72
C ASN A 181 -39.14 13.52 9.31
N ALA A 182 -38.55 14.69 9.59
CA ALA A 182 -37.15 14.97 9.31
C ALA A 182 -36.28 15.08 10.57
N ARG A 183 -34.97 14.84 10.41
CA ARG A 183 -33.94 15.11 11.42
C ARG A 183 -32.64 15.56 10.78
N ILE A 184 -31.79 16.21 11.56
CA ILE A 184 -30.48 16.68 11.11
C ILE A 184 -29.38 15.96 11.90
N VAL A 185 -28.34 15.52 11.21
CA VAL A 185 -27.15 14.90 11.80
C VAL A 185 -25.92 15.69 11.40
N ARG A 186 -25.35 16.41 12.35
CA ARG A 186 -24.08 17.13 12.17
C ARG A 186 -22.92 16.17 12.38
N LEU A 187 -22.06 16.01 11.40
CA LEU A 187 -20.89 15.12 11.44
C LEU A 187 -19.65 15.94 11.77
N GLY A 188 -18.79 15.37 12.62
CA GLY A 188 -17.38 15.76 12.63
C GLY A 188 -16.71 15.39 11.29
N ASP A 189 -15.49 15.86 11.09
CA ASP A 189 -14.70 15.51 9.93
C ASP A 189 -14.41 14.00 9.96
N ILE A 190 -14.69 13.33 8.84
CA ILE A 190 -14.63 11.88 8.74
C ILE A 190 -13.17 11.44 8.65
N ILE A 191 -12.78 10.50 9.51
CA ILE A 191 -11.46 9.85 9.52
C ILE A 191 -11.60 8.33 9.42
N GLY A 192 -10.51 7.62 9.13
CA GLY A 192 -10.43 6.19 8.90
C GLY A 192 -10.18 5.80 7.44
N GLU A 193 -10.41 4.53 7.11
CA GLU A 193 -10.00 3.90 5.85
C GLU A 193 -10.64 4.48 4.58
N GLY A 194 -11.83 5.07 4.69
CA GLY A 194 -12.58 5.66 3.57
C GLY A 194 -12.58 7.17 3.59
N MET A 195 -11.50 7.79 4.04
CA MET A 195 -11.30 9.23 3.94
C MET A 195 -10.95 9.62 2.50
N ASP A 196 -11.56 10.69 1.97
CA ASP A 196 -11.10 11.30 0.73
C ASP A 196 -9.77 12.05 0.94
N PHE A 197 -8.75 11.66 0.17
CA PHE A 197 -7.42 12.26 0.15
C PHE A 197 -7.20 13.17 -1.06
N SER A 198 -8.25 13.49 -1.80
CA SER A 198 -8.20 14.52 -2.82
C SER A 198 -7.68 15.83 -2.19
N PRO A 199 -6.63 16.47 -2.75
CA PRO A 199 -6.06 17.68 -2.15
C PRO A 199 -7.04 18.84 -2.26
N ALA A 200 -7.91 18.98 -1.27
CA ALA A 200 -8.87 20.07 -1.16
C ALA A 200 -8.98 20.50 0.31
N ASN A 201 -8.09 21.40 0.71
CA ASN A 201 -8.16 22.34 1.85
C ASN A 201 -8.74 21.84 3.20
N ASN A 202 -8.74 20.53 3.43
CA ASN A 202 -8.92 19.92 4.73
C ASN A 202 -7.56 19.96 5.45
N ALA A 203 -7.47 20.75 6.52
CA ALA A 203 -6.24 20.93 7.30
C ALA A 203 -5.67 19.58 7.76
N PHE A 204 -6.53 18.66 8.20
CA PHE A 204 -6.10 17.33 8.61
C PHE A 204 -5.58 16.49 7.42
N VAL A 205 -6.26 16.48 6.26
CA VAL A 205 -5.77 15.75 5.07
C VAL A 205 -4.42 16.31 4.62
N ASN A 206 -4.27 17.64 4.59
CA ASN A 206 -3.01 18.28 4.23
C ASN A 206 -1.88 17.90 5.19
N LEU A 207 -2.16 17.89 6.50
CA LEU A 207 -1.18 17.46 7.51
C LEU A 207 -0.83 15.97 7.35
N VAL A 208 -1.82 15.10 7.10
CA VAL A 208 -1.59 13.66 6.86
C VAL A 208 -0.75 13.44 5.60
N LEU A 209 -1.08 14.12 4.49
CA LEU A 209 -0.35 14.01 3.23
C LEU A 209 1.07 14.57 3.34
N ALA A 210 1.25 15.70 4.04
CA ALA A 210 2.57 16.27 4.30
C ALA A 210 3.42 15.33 5.18
N ALA A 211 2.82 14.78 6.24
CA ALA A 211 3.47 13.81 7.14
C ALA A 211 4.02 12.60 6.37
N ILE A 212 3.19 11.93 5.57
CA ILE A 212 3.61 10.72 4.83
C ILE A 212 4.56 11.00 3.67
N ARG A 213 4.64 12.25 3.18
CA ARG A 213 5.58 12.66 2.13
C ARG A 213 6.92 13.14 2.68
N GLY A 214 7.05 13.23 4.00
CA GLY A 214 8.20 13.84 4.65
C GLY A 214 8.35 15.32 4.34
N GLU A 215 7.22 16.02 4.22
CA GLU A 215 7.13 17.46 4.04
C GLU A 215 6.92 18.16 5.41
N GLU A 216 7.15 19.46 5.47
CA GLU A 216 6.90 20.26 6.67
C GLU A 216 5.41 20.32 6.99
N LEU A 217 5.07 20.20 8.28
CA LEU A 217 3.69 20.31 8.76
C LEU A 217 3.32 21.77 8.93
N SER A 218 2.78 22.35 7.86
CA SER A 218 2.43 23.78 7.82
C SER A 218 1.09 24.05 8.51
N LEU A 219 1.12 24.89 9.55
CA LEU A 219 -0.06 25.34 10.31
C LEU A 219 -0.31 26.84 10.10
N ALA A 220 -1.56 27.20 9.82
CA ALA A 220 -1.97 28.60 9.74
C ALA A 220 -2.14 29.20 11.15
N GLY A 221 -1.58 30.39 11.37
CA GLY A 221 -1.72 31.10 12.65
C GLY A 221 -0.96 30.41 13.78
N ASP A 222 -1.62 30.22 14.93
CA ASP A 222 -1.05 29.59 16.13
C ASP A 222 -1.38 28.10 16.27
N GLY A 223 -2.13 27.53 15.31
CA GLY A 223 -2.57 26.13 15.33
C GLY A 223 -3.56 25.77 16.45
N LEU A 224 -4.13 26.76 17.16
CA LEU A 224 -5.09 26.54 18.26
C LEU A 224 -6.54 26.40 17.79
N GLU A 225 -6.78 26.49 16.49
CA GLU A 225 -8.06 26.12 15.88
C GLU A 225 -8.36 24.64 16.17
N THR A 226 -9.62 24.36 16.52
CA THR A 226 -10.05 23.02 16.94
C THR A 226 -11.06 22.45 15.96
N GLU A 227 -10.92 21.16 15.67
CA GLU A 227 -11.85 20.38 14.85
C GLU A 227 -12.44 19.22 15.65
N TRP A 228 -13.58 18.72 15.18
CA TRP A 228 -14.23 17.53 15.73
C TRP A 228 -14.18 16.45 14.69
N PHE A 229 -13.75 15.25 15.07
CA PHE A 229 -13.62 14.12 14.18
C PHE A 229 -14.66 13.04 14.48
N VAL A 230 -14.91 12.17 13.51
CA VAL A 230 -15.69 10.94 13.68
C VAL A 230 -15.15 9.87 12.75
N HIS A 231 -15.04 8.62 13.22
CA HIS A 231 -14.66 7.52 12.34
C HIS A 231 -15.79 7.20 11.34
N LEU A 232 -15.46 6.90 10.08
CA LEU A 232 -16.42 6.60 8.99
C LEU A 232 -17.51 5.60 9.39
N LEU A 233 -17.14 4.45 9.95
CA LEU A 233 -18.09 3.42 10.38
C LEU A 233 -19.00 3.88 11.53
N ASP A 234 -18.48 4.70 12.45
CA ASP A 234 -19.26 5.24 13.55
C ASP A 234 -20.22 6.33 13.06
N ALA A 235 -19.82 7.11 12.06
CA ALA A 235 -20.68 8.06 11.36
C ALA A 235 -21.81 7.34 10.62
N ALA A 236 -21.50 6.34 9.79
CA ALA A 236 -22.49 5.53 9.08
C ALA A 236 -23.48 4.87 10.06
N TYR A 237 -22.96 4.25 11.12
CA TYR A 237 -23.79 3.66 12.17
C TYR A 237 -24.69 4.69 12.84
N GLY A 238 -24.16 5.86 13.18
CA GLY A 238 -24.92 6.93 13.84
C GLY A 238 -26.00 7.55 12.95
N VAL A 239 -25.72 7.77 11.66
CA VAL A 239 -26.68 8.27 10.67
C VAL A 239 -27.85 7.28 10.53
N ILE A 240 -27.55 5.99 10.34
CA ILE A 240 -28.57 4.93 10.30
C ILE A 240 -29.35 4.92 11.62
N LYS A 241 -28.66 4.96 12.75
CA LYS A 241 -29.32 4.92 14.06
C LYS A 241 -30.26 6.11 14.28
N ALA A 242 -29.88 7.32 13.87
CA ALA A 242 -30.72 8.51 13.95
C ALA A 242 -31.98 8.38 13.07
N GLN A 243 -31.86 7.82 11.87
CA GLN A 243 -32.97 7.59 10.94
C GLN A 243 -34.01 6.60 11.50
N PHE A 244 -33.55 5.49 12.07
CA PHE A 244 -34.41 4.38 12.48
C PHE A 244 -34.87 4.45 13.94
N SER A 245 -34.24 5.29 14.77
CA SER A 245 -34.68 5.52 16.15
C SER A 245 -36.08 6.13 16.23
N LYS A 246 -36.77 5.84 17.32
CA LYS A 246 -38.12 6.37 17.58
C LYS A 246 -38.01 7.77 18.19
N ASN A 247 -39.03 8.60 17.96
CA ASN A 247 -39.17 9.92 18.57
C ASN A 247 -38.00 10.88 18.28
N THR A 248 -37.43 10.82 17.08
CA THR A 248 -36.32 11.68 16.62
C THR A 248 -36.75 12.77 15.65
N LYS A 249 -38.06 12.93 15.40
CA LYS A 249 -38.59 13.96 14.49
C LYS A 249 -38.27 15.36 15.02
N GLY A 250 -37.66 16.18 14.17
CA GLY A 250 -37.21 17.54 14.48
C GLY A 250 -35.97 17.61 15.36
N ASP A 251 -35.39 16.47 15.76
CA ASP A 251 -34.16 16.47 16.54
C ASP A 251 -32.94 16.75 15.65
N ILE A 252 -31.93 17.36 16.28
CA ILE A 252 -30.61 17.59 15.70
C ILE A 252 -29.60 16.80 16.53
N PHE A 253 -28.78 15.99 15.89
CA PHE A 253 -27.72 15.19 16.52
C PHE A 253 -26.36 15.68 16.06
N SER A 254 -25.32 15.52 16.89
CA SER A 254 -23.93 15.79 16.50
C SER A 254 -23.09 14.54 16.75
N LEU A 255 -22.59 13.90 15.70
CA LEU A 255 -21.79 12.68 15.77
C LEU A 255 -20.32 13.05 15.63
N ALA A 256 -19.61 13.01 16.76
CA ALA A 256 -18.18 13.23 16.85
C ALA A 256 -17.63 12.59 18.12
N TYR A 257 -16.32 12.50 18.24
CA TYR A 257 -15.65 12.29 19.52
C TYR A 257 -15.99 13.42 20.50
N GLU A 258 -15.93 13.11 21.80
CA GLU A 258 -16.36 14.02 22.87
C GLU A 258 -15.53 15.31 22.91
N ASN A 259 -14.23 15.20 22.65
CA ASN A 259 -13.28 16.29 22.70
C ASN A 259 -12.92 16.76 21.30
N SER A 260 -12.91 18.08 21.10
CA SER A 260 -12.31 18.69 19.92
C SER A 260 -10.79 18.64 20.01
N VAL A 261 -10.11 18.53 18.88
CA VAL A 261 -8.64 18.42 18.79
C VAL A 261 -8.09 19.66 18.08
N THR A 262 -7.01 20.26 18.58
CA THR A 262 -6.39 21.40 17.88
C THR A 262 -5.59 20.93 16.67
N HIS A 263 -5.43 21.76 15.63
CA HIS A 263 -4.53 21.44 14.51
C HIS A 263 -3.10 21.20 14.98
N LEU A 264 -2.64 21.95 16.00
CA LEU A 264 -1.35 21.72 16.63
C LEU A 264 -1.27 20.34 17.30
N SER A 265 -2.31 19.91 18.01
CA SER A 265 -2.36 18.58 18.63
C SER A 265 -2.38 17.48 17.57
N LEU A 266 -3.07 17.70 16.44
CA LEU A 266 -3.04 16.77 15.30
C LEU A 266 -1.65 16.68 14.70
N ALA A 267 -0.97 17.81 14.49
CA ALA A 267 0.38 17.83 13.94
C ALA A 267 1.37 17.07 14.85
N TYR A 268 1.31 17.28 16.16
CA TYR A 268 2.10 16.49 17.11
C TYR A 268 1.73 15.01 17.11
N LYS A 269 0.44 14.68 17.03
CA LYS A 269 0.00 13.28 16.95
C LYS A 269 0.45 12.61 15.66
N LEU A 270 0.51 13.34 14.55
CA LEU A 270 1.06 12.85 13.29
C LEU A 270 2.59 12.69 13.37
N GLN A 271 3.31 13.58 14.06
CA GLN A 271 4.74 13.36 14.34
C GLN A 271 5.00 12.13 15.23
N GLU A 272 4.08 11.81 16.15
CA GLU A 272 4.15 10.61 16.98
C GLU A 272 3.90 9.33 16.16
N LEU A 273 2.99 9.38 15.18
CA LEU A 273 2.52 8.20 14.44
C LEU A 273 3.19 8.00 13.08
N GLU A 274 3.78 9.03 12.49
CA GLU A 274 4.41 9.00 11.16
C GLU A 274 5.88 9.46 11.25
N PRO A 275 6.85 8.52 11.12
CA PRO A 275 8.28 8.82 11.24
C PRO A 275 8.80 9.84 10.22
N LEU A 276 8.16 9.92 9.04
CA LEU A 276 8.55 10.88 8.01
C LEU A 276 8.14 12.32 8.33
N ALA A 277 7.17 12.53 9.23
CA ALA A 277 6.63 13.85 9.53
C ALA A 277 7.71 14.81 10.04
N ARG A 278 7.91 15.92 9.34
CA ARG A 278 8.94 16.91 9.67
C ARG A 278 8.45 17.94 10.68
N GLU A 279 9.28 18.95 10.91
CA GLU A 279 8.99 20.08 11.80
C GLU A 279 7.66 20.77 11.50
N ILE A 280 7.05 21.30 12.56
CA ILE A 280 5.81 22.07 12.50
C ILE A 280 6.17 23.52 12.26
N ASN A 281 5.75 24.06 11.12
CA ASN A 281 6.01 25.44 10.74
C ASN A 281 4.72 26.26 10.75
N PHE A 282 4.77 27.41 11.41
CA PHE A 282 3.65 28.34 11.50
C PHE A 282 3.80 29.42 10.43
N HIS A 283 2.75 29.64 9.65
CA HIS A 283 2.69 30.75 8.71
C HIS A 283 1.61 31.75 9.15
N GLU A 284 1.77 33.00 8.69
CA GLU A 284 0.78 34.03 8.94
C GLU A 284 -0.56 33.60 8.33
N ALA A 285 -1.57 33.44 9.17
CA ALA A 285 -2.92 33.15 8.68
C ALA A 285 -3.37 34.34 7.83
N GLU A 286 -3.77 34.09 6.57
CA GLU A 286 -4.24 35.15 5.67
C GLU A 286 -5.39 35.97 6.30
N MET A 287 -6.09 35.40 7.27
CA MET A 287 -7.16 36.02 8.01
C MET A 287 -7.35 35.38 9.38
N SER A 288 -7.36 36.15 10.46
CA SER A 288 -8.10 35.74 11.65
C SER A 288 -8.83 36.92 12.27
N GLY A 289 -10.16 36.84 12.25
CA GLY A 289 -10.97 37.44 13.31
C GLY A 289 -11.03 36.46 14.48
N PRO A 290 -11.33 36.91 15.71
CA PRO A 290 -11.39 36.01 16.86
C PRO A 290 -12.43 34.90 16.62
N PRO A 291 -12.09 33.61 16.80
CA PRO A 291 -13.04 32.52 16.65
C PRO A 291 -14.14 32.62 17.71
N LEU A 292 -15.36 32.96 17.29
CA LEU A 292 -16.51 32.94 18.20
C LEU A 292 -17.05 31.50 18.27
N ARG A 293 -16.59 30.75 19.27
CA ARG A 293 -17.02 29.36 19.50
C ARG A 293 -18.38 29.33 20.20
N PHE A 294 -19.47 29.36 19.44
CA PHE A 294 -20.83 29.30 19.98
C PHE A 294 -21.38 27.88 20.20
N HIS A 295 -20.66 26.83 19.78
CA HIS A 295 -21.23 25.49 19.72
C HIS A 295 -20.39 24.43 20.43
N LYS A 296 -21.02 23.70 21.35
CA LYS A 296 -20.51 22.45 21.93
C LYS A 296 -21.35 21.31 21.34
N PRO A 297 -20.78 20.39 20.54
CA PRO A 297 -21.55 19.26 20.02
C PRO A 297 -21.92 18.32 21.17
N ALA A 298 -23.21 18.28 21.47
CA ALA A 298 -24.00 17.13 21.93
C ALA A 298 -25.26 17.59 22.70
N PRO A 299 -26.34 18.00 22.04
CA PRO A 299 -27.66 17.71 22.55
C PRO A 299 -28.07 16.29 22.10
N ASN A 300 -28.63 15.50 23.02
CA ASN A 300 -29.53 14.38 22.74
C ASN A 300 -28.98 13.08 22.12
N LEU A 301 -27.66 12.83 22.12
CA LEU A 301 -27.12 11.51 21.69
C LEU A 301 -27.65 10.34 22.52
N SER A 302 -28.01 10.59 23.78
CA SER A 302 -28.65 9.62 24.66
C SER A 302 -30.00 9.11 24.13
N LYS A 303 -30.75 9.91 23.35
CA LYS A 303 -32.03 9.49 22.73
C LYS A 303 -31.83 8.34 21.74
N ILE A 304 -30.70 8.34 21.03
CA ILE A 304 -30.36 7.31 20.05
C ILE A 304 -29.35 6.30 20.61
N GLY A 305 -28.82 6.52 21.81
CA GLY A 305 -27.82 5.65 22.45
C GLY A 305 -26.58 5.45 21.60
N TRP A 306 -26.16 6.47 20.86
CA TRP A 306 -24.94 6.43 20.04
C TRP A 306 -23.74 6.91 20.87
N LYS A 307 -22.62 6.23 20.68
CA LYS A 307 -21.29 6.63 21.14
C LYS A 307 -20.27 6.10 20.13
N PRO A 308 -19.13 6.78 19.93
CA PRO A 308 -18.05 6.22 19.13
C PRO A 308 -17.60 4.88 19.72
N ARG A 309 -17.32 3.92 18.84
CA ARG A 309 -16.87 2.58 19.20
C ARG A 309 -15.41 2.37 18.85
N ILE A 310 -14.94 3.04 17.81
CA ILE A 310 -13.54 3.04 17.40
C ILE A 310 -12.85 4.15 18.17
N ASP A 311 -11.66 3.85 18.67
CA ASP A 311 -10.86 4.82 19.42
C ASP A 311 -10.28 5.88 18.48
N PHE A 312 -10.12 7.12 18.96
CA PHE A 312 -9.60 8.22 18.15
C PHE A 312 -8.19 7.92 17.61
N ASP A 313 -7.29 7.40 18.45
CA ASP A 313 -5.91 7.11 18.03
C ASP A 313 -5.87 6.02 16.98
N LYS A 314 -6.74 5.00 17.14
CA LYS A 314 -6.92 3.95 16.14
C LYS A 314 -7.42 4.51 14.81
N ALA A 315 -8.40 5.42 14.84
CA ALA A 315 -8.95 6.03 13.64
C ALA A 315 -7.92 6.90 12.89
N ILE A 316 -7.03 7.60 13.60
CA ILE A 316 -5.93 8.37 13.00
C ILE A 316 -4.90 7.43 12.34
N ALA A 317 -4.55 6.33 12.99
CA ALA A 317 -3.66 5.32 12.41
C ALA A 317 -4.25 4.69 11.14
N GLU A 318 -5.55 4.38 11.14
CA GLU A 318 -6.26 3.89 9.93
C GLU A 318 -6.27 4.95 8.80
N SER A 319 -6.45 6.23 9.14
CA SER A 319 -6.31 7.33 8.18
C SER A 319 -4.91 7.41 7.57
N LEU A 320 -3.85 7.27 8.37
CA LEU A 320 -2.46 7.26 7.86
C LEU A 320 -2.22 6.08 6.91
N ALA A 321 -2.67 4.88 7.28
CA ALA A 321 -2.54 3.70 6.45
C ALA A 321 -3.26 3.86 5.09
N ALA A 322 -4.49 4.38 5.12
CA ALA A 322 -5.26 4.65 3.91
C ALA A 322 -4.62 5.75 3.04
N ALA A 323 -4.03 6.79 3.65
CA ALA A 323 -3.31 7.84 2.93
C ALA A 323 -2.08 7.29 2.20
N LYS A 324 -1.33 6.37 2.84
CA LYS A 324 -0.18 5.69 2.21
C LYS A 324 -0.63 4.89 0.98
N LEU A 325 -1.71 4.12 1.09
CA LEU A 325 -2.29 3.39 -0.04
C LEU A 325 -2.75 4.34 -1.16
N TYR A 326 -3.36 5.47 -0.81
CA TYR A 326 -3.77 6.49 -1.76
C TYR A 326 -2.59 7.09 -2.53
N VAL A 327 -1.50 7.47 -1.85
CA VAL A 327 -0.27 7.98 -2.48
C VAL A 327 0.35 6.92 -3.42
N LEU A 328 0.38 5.66 -3.00
CA LEU A 328 0.87 4.54 -3.82
C LEU A 328 0.04 4.35 -5.10
N SER A 329 -1.29 4.53 -5.02
CA SER A 329 -2.20 4.36 -6.15
C SER A 329 -2.20 5.54 -7.15
N SER A 330 -1.94 6.75 -6.68
CA SER A 330 -2.03 8.00 -7.46
C SER A 330 -0.76 8.34 -8.25
N HIS A 331 0.37 7.68 -7.98
CA HIS A 331 1.65 7.89 -8.68
C HIS A 331 2.22 6.57 -9.23
N PRO A 332 1.84 6.12 -10.45
CA PRO A 332 2.38 4.90 -11.06
C PRO A 332 3.83 5.04 -11.57
N SER A 333 4.55 6.10 -11.21
CA SER A 333 5.89 6.40 -11.71
C SER A 333 6.72 7.22 -10.72
N SER A 334 6.89 6.71 -9.50
CA SER A 334 8.00 7.07 -8.60
C SER A 334 8.02 6.11 -7.41
N THR A 335 8.19 4.82 -7.65
CA THR A 335 8.39 3.82 -6.59
C THR A 335 9.89 3.68 -6.29
N GLY A 336 10.36 4.52 -5.37
CA GLY A 336 11.25 4.04 -4.31
C GLY A 336 10.39 3.26 -3.31
N ALA A 337 10.87 2.10 -2.87
CA ALA A 337 10.13 1.08 -2.16
C ALA A 337 9.30 1.58 -0.95
N LEU A 338 8.01 1.28 -0.95
CA LEU A 338 7.25 1.00 0.28
C LEU A 338 6.75 -0.43 0.13
N ALA A 339 7.39 -1.34 0.86
CA ALA A 339 7.05 -2.75 0.91
C ALA A 339 5.89 -2.96 1.88
N GLU A 340 4.78 -3.52 1.37
CA GLU A 340 3.69 -4.09 2.18
C GLU A 340 4.00 -5.55 2.59
N PRO A 341 3.38 -6.05 3.67
CA PRO A 341 4.01 -6.91 4.65
C PRO A 341 3.93 -8.40 4.29
N GLY A 342 5.08 -8.98 3.95
CA GLY A 342 5.22 -10.42 3.79
C GLY A 342 6.65 -10.96 3.99
N GLY A 343 7.63 -10.08 4.15
CA GLY A 343 9.03 -10.44 4.44
C GLY A 343 9.37 -10.31 5.93
N VAL A 344 10.55 -10.81 6.29
CA VAL A 344 11.38 -10.65 7.51
C VAL A 344 10.74 -9.93 8.72
N VAL A 345 10.18 -8.73 8.54
CA VAL A 345 9.32 -7.99 9.50
C VAL A 345 8.24 -8.87 10.17
N GLY A 346 7.57 -9.76 9.42
CA GLY A 346 6.56 -10.68 9.97
C GLY A 346 7.14 -11.77 10.89
N LYS A 347 8.42 -12.11 10.71
CA LYS A 347 9.15 -13.08 11.56
C LYS A 347 9.92 -12.38 12.68
N LEU A 348 10.38 -11.14 12.49
CA LEU A 348 10.91 -10.27 13.55
C LEU A 348 9.82 -9.92 14.58
N LYS A 349 8.56 -9.80 14.17
CA LYS A 349 7.41 -9.72 15.11
C LYS A 349 7.27 -10.94 16.03
N SER A 350 7.72 -12.12 15.61
CA SER A 350 7.77 -13.32 16.47
C SER A 350 9.04 -13.41 17.32
N PHE A 351 10.05 -12.61 17.01
CA PHE A 351 11.35 -12.56 17.67
C PHE A 351 11.32 -11.70 18.96
N PHE A 352 10.51 -10.64 19.00
CA PHE A 352 10.37 -9.76 20.17
C PHE A 352 9.19 -10.08 21.11
N ALA A 353 8.38 -11.09 20.80
CA ALA A 353 7.26 -11.46 21.65
C ALA A 353 7.72 -12.24 22.90
N VAL A 354 8.02 -11.54 23.99
CA VAL A 354 8.15 -12.14 25.32
C VAL A 354 6.78 -12.66 25.76
N ALA A 355 6.60 -13.97 25.63
CA ALA A 355 5.64 -14.83 26.32
C ALA A 355 4.34 -14.20 26.87
N GLU A 356 3.41 -13.78 26.00
CA GLU A 356 2.00 -13.84 26.37
C GLU A 356 1.51 -15.28 26.23
N HIS A 357 0.99 -15.82 27.34
CA HIS A 357 0.39 -17.14 27.37
C HIS A 357 -0.75 -17.20 26.35
N ALA A 358 -0.53 -17.89 25.21
CA ALA A 358 -1.57 -18.11 24.23
C ALA A 358 -2.76 -18.80 24.94
N PRO A 359 -3.96 -18.18 24.97
CA PRO A 359 -5.08 -18.73 25.71
C PRO A 359 -5.39 -20.12 25.17
N THR A 360 -5.57 -21.06 26.08
CA THR A 360 -5.84 -22.45 25.70
C THR A 360 -7.13 -22.52 24.87
N PRO A 361 -7.29 -23.54 24.00
CA PRO A 361 -8.49 -23.68 23.18
C PRO A 361 -9.80 -23.62 23.99
N ALA A 362 -9.76 -24.04 25.27
CA ALA A 362 -10.88 -23.94 26.20
C ALA A 362 -11.20 -22.49 26.65
N GLU A 363 -10.20 -21.62 26.79
CA GLU A 363 -10.36 -20.20 27.15
C GLU A 363 -10.86 -19.38 25.95
N LEU A 364 -10.40 -19.70 24.73
CA LEU A 364 -10.93 -19.16 23.48
C LEU A 364 -12.37 -19.60 23.22
N GLU A 365 -12.77 -20.80 23.65
CA GLU A 365 -14.16 -21.26 23.56
C GLU A 365 -15.09 -20.54 24.55
N MET A 366 -14.56 -20.17 25.73
CA MET A 366 -15.27 -19.39 26.75
C MET A 366 -15.46 -17.92 26.32
N LEU A 367 -14.42 -17.28 25.75
CA LEU A 367 -14.48 -15.91 25.22
C LEU A 367 -15.41 -15.78 24.01
N ASN A 368 -15.55 -16.84 23.20
CA ASN A 368 -16.44 -16.87 22.04
C ASN A 368 -17.90 -17.24 22.37
N SER A 369 -18.27 -17.41 23.64
CA SER A 369 -19.61 -17.89 24.04
C SER A 369 -20.66 -16.78 24.22
N GLY A 370 -20.51 -15.64 23.55
CA GLY A 370 -21.52 -14.59 23.49
C GLY A 370 -22.80 -15.02 22.73
N PRO A 371 -23.99 -14.46 23.07
CA PRO A 371 -25.28 -14.85 22.46
C PRO A 371 -25.32 -14.77 20.91
N VAL A 372 -24.46 -13.91 20.35
CA VAL A 372 -24.38 -13.63 18.91
C VAL A 372 -23.63 -14.73 18.15
N SER A 373 -22.63 -15.39 18.75
CA SER A 373 -21.87 -16.45 18.10
C SER A 373 -22.69 -17.74 17.95
N ARG A 374 -23.56 -18.05 18.92
CA ARG A 374 -24.56 -19.14 18.80
C ARG A 374 -25.54 -18.88 17.66
N LEU A 375 -26.03 -17.64 17.52
CA LEU A 375 -26.91 -17.23 16.42
C LEU A 375 -26.23 -17.28 15.05
N ILE A 376 -24.94 -16.94 14.96
CA ILE A 376 -24.16 -17.00 13.71
C ILE A 376 -23.84 -18.46 13.33
N ALA A 377 -23.50 -19.31 14.29
CA ALA A 377 -23.26 -20.73 14.06
C ALA A 377 -24.54 -21.48 13.65
N GLU A 378 -25.68 -21.11 14.24
CA GLU A 378 -26.99 -21.67 13.90
C GLU A 378 -27.47 -21.17 12.53
N ARG A 379 -27.22 -19.90 12.17
CA ARG A 379 -27.43 -19.37 10.81
C ARG A 379 -26.53 -20.05 9.78
N LYS A 380 -25.24 -20.26 10.06
CA LYS A 380 -24.33 -20.96 9.14
C LYS A 380 -24.76 -22.42 8.91
N ARG A 381 -25.26 -23.12 9.94
CA ARG A 381 -25.83 -24.46 9.78
C ARG A 381 -27.12 -24.48 8.94
N GLN A 382 -28.00 -23.49 9.12
CA GLN A 382 -29.20 -23.35 8.30
C GLN A 382 -28.90 -22.97 6.85
N GLU A 383 -27.89 -22.11 6.62
CA GLU A 383 -27.46 -21.72 5.27
C GLU A 383 -26.77 -22.89 4.55
N GLN A 384 -25.95 -23.68 5.25
CA GLN A 384 -25.33 -24.88 4.66
C GLN A 384 -26.37 -25.95 4.29
N ALA A 385 -27.38 -26.16 5.13
CA ALA A 385 -28.50 -27.04 4.81
C ALA A 385 -29.35 -26.53 3.63
N ARG A 386 -29.45 -25.21 3.45
CA ARG A 386 -30.10 -24.57 2.31
C ARG A 386 -29.28 -24.72 1.02
N ILE A 387 -27.96 -24.55 1.09
CA ILE A 387 -27.02 -24.76 -0.02
C ILE A 387 -27.03 -26.23 -0.48
N ASP A 388 -27.06 -27.18 0.44
CA ASP A 388 -27.13 -28.61 0.12
C ASP A 388 -28.50 -29.01 -0.49
N SER A 389 -29.58 -28.32 -0.10
CA SER A 389 -30.91 -28.49 -0.72
C SER A 389 -30.98 -27.89 -2.13
N LEU A 390 -30.29 -26.77 -2.37
CA LEU A 390 -30.18 -26.13 -3.68
C LEU A 390 -29.25 -26.91 -4.62
N GLY A 391 -28.18 -27.54 -4.09
CA GLY A 391 -27.29 -28.41 -4.86
C GLY A 391 -27.99 -29.67 -5.39
N LYS A 392 -28.97 -30.22 -4.64
CA LYS A 392 -29.79 -31.34 -5.10
C LYS A 392 -30.83 -30.92 -6.16
N ALA A 393 -31.35 -29.70 -6.09
CA ALA A 393 -32.25 -29.14 -7.11
C ALA A 393 -31.50 -28.77 -8.41
N ASP A 394 -30.26 -28.28 -8.31
CA ASP A 394 -29.42 -27.93 -9.47
C ASP A 394 -28.91 -29.17 -10.23
N ALA A 395 -28.70 -30.29 -9.53
CA ALA A 395 -28.36 -31.57 -10.15
C ALA A 395 -29.49 -32.16 -11.02
N GLU A 396 -30.76 -31.92 -10.64
CA GLU A 396 -31.95 -32.39 -11.35
C GLU A 396 -32.29 -31.52 -12.59
N ILE A 397 -31.84 -30.26 -12.59
CA ILE A 397 -31.98 -29.32 -13.72
C ILE A 397 -30.83 -29.52 -14.73
N LYS A 398 -29.60 -29.82 -14.25
CA LYS A 398 -28.42 -30.07 -15.10
C LYS A 398 -28.50 -31.36 -15.93
N SER A 399 -29.36 -32.32 -15.57
CA SER A 399 -29.59 -33.53 -16.40
C SER A 399 -30.42 -33.29 -17.67
N LYS A 400 -30.99 -32.08 -17.87
CA LYS A 400 -31.83 -31.76 -19.05
C LYS A 400 -31.17 -30.89 -20.11
N TRP A 401 -29.96 -30.37 -19.90
CA TRP A 401 -29.30 -29.43 -20.83
C TRP A 401 -27.89 -29.88 -21.20
N ARG A 402 -27.79 -30.95 -22.01
CA ARG A 402 -26.57 -31.30 -22.75
C ARG A 402 -26.82 -31.10 -24.24
N ASP A 403 -26.37 -29.96 -24.76
CA ASP A 403 -25.56 -29.87 -25.99
C ASP A 403 -25.33 -28.40 -26.39
N ARG A 404 -24.09 -27.91 -26.19
CA ARG A 404 -23.37 -26.92 -27.04
C ARG A 404 -21.99 -26.54 -26.42
N PRO A 405 -20.89 -26.50 -27.20
CA PRO A 405 -19.54 -26.21 -26.69
C PRO A 405 -19.27 -24.70 -26.49
N ARG A 406 -18.50 -24.33 -25.45
CA ARG A 406 -18.37 -22.94 -24.96
C ARG A 406 -16.95 -22.33 -24.87
N THR A 407 -15.86 -22.98 -25.28
CA THR A 407 -14.52 -22.32 -25.21
C THR A 407 -13.78 -22.19 -26.55
N PRO A 408 -12.89 -21.19 -26.73
CA PRO A 408 -12.12 -20.99 -27.96
C PRO A 408 -11.25 -22.20 -28.34
N ALA A 409 -10.62 -22.85 -27.35
CA ALA A 409 -9.86 -24.08 -27.56
C ALA A 409 -10.74 -25.26 -28.02
N GLN A 410 -11.99 -25.34 -27.56
CA GLN A 410 -12.96 -26.34 -28.03
C GLN A 410 -13.50 -26.02 -29.42
N ARG A 411 -13.64 -24.74 -29.79
CA ARG A 411 -13.98 -24.33 -31.16
C ARG A 411 -12.85 -24.62 -32.14
N ALA A 412 -11.59 -24.41 -31.74
CA ALA A 412 -10.43 -24.79 -32.54
C ALA A 412 -10.34 -26.31 -32.70
N LYS A 413 -10.52 -27.08 -31.61
CA LYS A 413 -10.53 -28.55 -31.66
C LYS A 413 -11.69 -29.10 -32.52
N ALA A 414 -12.88 -28.50 -32.44
CA ALA A 414 -14.04 -28.87 -33.26
C ALA A 414 -13.86 -28.46 -34.73
N TRP A 415 -13.22 -27.32 -35.01
CA TRP A 415 -12.89 -26.88 -36.37
C TRP A 415 -11.84 -27.79 -37.01
N VAL A 416 -10.80 -28.20 -36.27
CA VAL A 416 -9.79 -29.17 -36.72
C VAL A 416 -10.43 -30.55 -36.95
N TRP A 417 -11.27 -31.04 -36.02
CA TRP A 417 -11.95 -32.32 -36.21
C TRP A 417 -12.91 -32.34 -37.40
N ARG A 418 -13.65 -31.24 -37.61
CA ARG A 418 -14.65 -31.11 -38.68
C ARG A 418 -14.03 -30.88 -40.06
N ASN A 419 -12.82 -30.31 -40.15
CA ASN A 419 -12.18 -29.99 -41.42
C ASN A 419 -11.01 -30.92 -41.80
N PHE A 420 -10.37 -31.60 -40.83
CA PHE A 420 -9.16 -32.39 -41.10
C PHE A 420 -9.28 -33.90 -40.80
N LEU A 421 -10.15 -34.33 -39.88
CA LEU A 421 -10.21 -35.73 -39.41
C LEU A 421 -11.53 -36.46 -39.72
N ASP A 422 -12.45 -35.86 -40.47
CA ASP A 422 -13.60 -36.59 -41.03
C ASP A 422 -13.16 -37.40 -42.27
N VAL A 423 -12.41 -38.47 -41.99
CA VAL A 423 -11.72 -39.33 -42.97
C VAL A 423 -12.70 -40.05 -43.91
N ARG A 424 -14.01 -40.06 -43.61
CA ARG A 424 -15.01 -40.82 -44.38
C ARG A 424 -15.64 -40.07 -45.54
N THR A 425 -15.56 -38.73 -45.59
CA THR A 425 -16.26 -37.91 -46.60
C THR A 425 -15.33 -37.25 -47.63
N ASN A 426 -14.04 -37.10 -47.34
CA ASN A 426 -13.09 -36.35 -48.21
C ASN A 426 -12.26 -37.19 -49.21
N PHE A 427 -12.42 -38.52 -49.26
CA PHE A 427 -11.64 -39.40 -50.14
C PHE A 427 -12.23 -39.64 -51.54
N ASN A 428 -13.28 -38.91 -51.94
CA ASN A 428 -13.76 -38.95 -53.33
C ASN A 428 -12.81 -38.24 -54.32
N PHE A 429 -11.90 -37.40 -53.83
CA PHE A 429 -10.88 -36.72 -54.63
C PHE A 429 -9.80 -37.68 -55.17
N LEU A 430 -9.41 -38.71 -54.41
CA LEU A 430 -8.42 -39.69 -54.87
C LEU A 430 -8.94 -40.64 -55.96
N ARG A 431 -10.26 -40.78 -56.09
CA ARG A 431 -10.90 -41.77 -56.98
C ARG A 431 -10.83 -41.39 -58.47
N ASN A 432 -10.61 -40.10 -58.77
CA ASN A 432 -10.58 -39.55 -60.13
C ASN A 432 -9.22 -38.94 -60.53
N MET A 433 -8.16 -39.18 -59.75
CA MET A 433 -6.84 -38.60 -60.03
C MET A 433 -6.06 -39.43 -61.02
N THR A 434 -5.41 -38.75 -61.96
CA THR A 434 -4.42 -39.39 -62.81
C THR A 434 -3.18 -39.79 -61.98
N PRO A 435 -2.40 -40.81 -62.39
CA PRO A 435 -1.19 -41.21 -61.66
C PRO A 435 -0.22 -40.05 -61.38
N GLY A 436 -0.11 -39.08 -62.30
CA GLY A 436 0.71 -37.88 -62.13
C GLY A 436 0.18 -36.91 -61.07
N GLN A 437 -1.15 -36.75 -60.94
CA GLN A 437 -1.75 -35.95 -59.88
C GLN A 437 -1.55 -36.63 -58.53
N PHE A 438 -1.78 -37.94 -58.42
CA PHE A 438 -1.55 -38.67 -57.18
C PHE A 438 -0.10 -38.52 -56.69
N LEU A 439 0.88 -38.65 -57.59
CA LEU A 439 2.29 -38.44 -57.29
C LEU A 439 2.57 -37.01 -56.80
N PHE A 440 2.02 -36.00 -57.48
CA PHE A 440 2.18 -34.60 -57.10
C PHE A 440 1.66 -34.31 -55.69
N TYR A 441 0.44 -34.72 -55.35
CA TYR A 441 -0.12 -34.48 -54.01
C TYR A 441 0.54 -35.35 -52.93
N SER A 442 1.05 -36.53 -53.27
CA SER A 442 1.85 -37.35 -52.36
C SER A 442 3.18 -36.66 -52.02
N ILE A 443 3.87 -36.11 -53.02
CA ILE A 443 5.07 -35.30 -52.82
C ILE A 443 4.74 -34.05 -51.99
N LEU A 444 3.64 -33.35 -52.29
CA LEU A 444 3.20 -32.16 -51.57
C LEU A 444 2.86 -32.46 -50.11
N LEU A 445 2.27 -33.62 -49.82
CA LEU A 445 2.00 -34.10 -48.46
C LEU A 445 3.31 -34.41 -47.72
N VAL A 446 4.25 -35.11 -48.35
CA VAL A 446 5.55 -35.43 -47.74
C VAL A 446 6.34 -34.14 -47.48
N VAL A 447 6.36 -33.20 -48.43
CA VAL A 447 6.98 -31.88 -48.29
C VAL A 447 6.27 -31.06 -47.21
N GLY A 448 4.94 -31.12 -47.11
CA GLY A 448 4.17 -30.41 -46.09
C GLY A 448 4.38 -30.96 -44.68
N ILE A 449 4.43 -32.29 -44.53
CA ILE A 449 4.78 -32.96 -43.27
C ILE A 449 6.22 -32.61 -42.89
N TRP A 450 7.14 -32.68 -43.86
CA TRP A 450 8.54 -32.33 -43.63
C TRP A 450 8.71 -30.86 -43.26
N ALA A 451 8.03 -29.93 -43.94
CA ALA A 451 8.02 -28.50 -43.61
C ALA A 451 7.40 -28.21 -42.24
N TYR A 452 6.34 -28.94 -41.85
CA TYR A 452 5.75 -28.83 -40.52
C TYR A 452 6.75 -29.23 -39.43
N PHE A 453 7.42 -30.38 -39.60
CA PHE A 453 8.43 -30.83 -38.62
C PHE A 453 9.71 -29.99 -38.66
N ALA A 454 10.11 -29.46 -39.81
CA ALA A 454 11.33 -28.66 -39.96
C ALA A 454 11.18 -27.21 -39.49
N VAL A 455 10.00 -26.60 -39.64
CA VAL A 455 9.79 -25.16 -39.40
C VAL A 455 8.80 -24.90 -38.27
N ILE A 456 7.66 -25.58 -38.24
CA ILE A 456 6.58 -25.27 -37.30
C ILE A 456 6.85 -25.90 -35.93
N SER A 457 7.33 -27.15 -35.89
CA SER A 457 7.61 -27.85 -34.62
C SER A 457 8.64 -27.13 -33.75
N PRO A 458 9.80 -26.65 -34.27
CA PRO A 458 10.78 -25.92 -33.45
C PRO A 458 10.21 -24.60 -32.91
N VAL A 459 9.47 -23.85 -33.74
CA VAL A 459 8.85 -22.58 -33.35
C VAL A 459 7.87 -22.77 -32.19
N VAL A 460 7.07 -23.85 -32.19
CA VAL A 460 6.13 -24.15 -31.11
C VAL A 460 6.85 -24.47 -29.80
N VAL A 461 7.96 -25.22 -29.85
CA VAL A 461 8.75 -25.56 -28.66
C VAL A 461 9.41 -24.33 -28.07
N VAL A 462 10.00 -23.47 -28.91
CA VAL A 462 10.61 -22.20 -28.50
C VAL A 462 9.56 -21.27 -27.89
N ALA A 463 8.42 -21.07 -28.57
CA ALA A 463 7.34 -20.24 -28.08
C ALA A 463 6.81 -20.72 -26.73
N ARG A 464 6.64 -22.04 -26.54
CA ARG A 464 6.24 -22.61 -25.25
C ARG A 464 7.26 -22.26 -24.17
N ASN A 465 8.55 -22.51 -24.41
CA ASN A 465 9.58 -22.32 -23.39
C ASN A 465 9.80 -20.84 -23.05
N VAL A 466 9.70 -19.93 -24.03
CA VAL A 466 9.71 -18.47 -23.80
C VAL A 466 8.47 -18.01 -23.03
N VAL A 467 7.27 -18.52 -23.33
CA VAL A 467 6.05 -18.18 -22.59
C VAL A 467 6.11 -18.68 -21.14
N VAL A 468 6.61 -19.89 -20.91
CA VAL A 468 6.83 -20.43 -19.56
C VAL A 468 7.82 -19.55 -18.81
N ALA A 469 8.95 -19.20 -19.43
CA ALA A 469 9.97 -18.36 -18.82
C ALA A 469 9.48 -16.93 -18.52
N TYR A 470 8.56 -16.39 -19.32
CA TYR A 470 7.89 -15.12 -19.05
C TYR A 470 6.91 -15.22 -17.87
N GLY A 471 6.14 -16.31 -17.80
CA GLY A 471 5.18 -16.56 -16.74
C GLY A 471 5.81 -16.74 -15.36
N THR A 472 7.06 -17.19 -15.29
CA THR A 472 7.82 -17.40 -14.05
C THR A 472 8.53 -16.15 -13.52
N LEU A 473 8.66 -15.07 -14.31
CA LEU A 473 9.36 -13.86 -13.85
C LEU A 473 8.76 -13.22 -12.58
N PRO A 474 7.43 -13.09 -12.43
CA PRO A 474 6.87 -12.51 -11.20
C PRO A 474 7.20 -13.34 -9.95
N GLU A 475 7.32 -14.65 -10.11
CA GLU A 475 7.67 -15.57 -9.01
C GLU A 475 9.16 -15.48 -8.66
N LEU A 476 10.03 -15.28 -9.66
CA LEU A 476 11.44 -14.95 -9.46
C LEU A 476 11.62 -13.60 -8.76
N GLU A 477 10.91 -12.55 -9.21
CA GLU A 477 10.91 -11.22 -8.58
C GLU A 477 10.48 -11.31 -7.11
N LYS A 478 9.44 -12.10 -6.83
CA LYS A 478 8.98 -12.35 -5.46
C LYS A 478 10.02 -13.11 -4.62
N SER A 479 10.57 -14.20 -5.13
CA SER A 479 11.55 -15.02 -4.40
C SER A 479 12.83 -14.24 -4.10
N LEU A 480 13.24 -13.35 -5.02
CA LEU A 480 14.34 -12.42 -4.79
C LEU A 480 14.04 -11.39 -3.71
N ALA A 481 12.80 -10.87 -3.64
CA ALA A 481 12.38 -9.95 -2.58
C ALA A 481 12.28 -10.64 -1.21
N GLU A 482 12.02 -11.94 -1.18
CA GLU A 482 11.94 -12.75 0.04
C GLU A 482 13.31 -13.31 0.49
N TYR A 483 14.41 -12.99 -0.22
CA TYR A 483 15.75 -13.55 -0.01
C TYR A 483 15.82 -15.09 -0.11
N ASP A 484 14.84 -15.73 -0.75
CA ASP A 484 14.84 -17.17 -1.00
C ASP A 484 15.62 -17.49 -2.28
N PHE A 485 16.94 -17.32 -2.18
CA PHE A 485 17.85 -17.56 -3.29
C PHE A 485 17.89 -19.04 -3.73
N GLY A 486 17.44 -19.96 -2.86
CA GLY A 486 17.28 -21.37 -3.19
C GLY A 486 16.18 -21.59 -4.24
N GLN A 487 15.03 -20.95 -4.09
CA GLN A 487 13.96 -20.97 -5.10
C GLN A 487 14.39 -20.27 -6.40
N VAL A 488 15.08 -19.13 -6.29
CA VAL A 488 15.60 -18.40 -7.45
C VAL A 488 16.56 -19.27 -8.25
N TYR A 489 17.50 -19.95 -7.58
CA TYR A 489 18.40 -20.92 -8.19
C TYR A 489 17.63 -22.01 -8.96
N GLY A 490 16.66 -22.66 -8.30
CA GLY A 490 15.92 -23.77 -8.89
C GLY A 490 15.05 -23.36 -10.09
N GLN A 491 14.46 -22.18 -10.05
CA GLN A 491 13.66 -21.64 -11.15
C GLN A 491 14.54 -21.19 -12.33
N ALA A 492 15.62 -20.47 -12.05
CA ALA A 492 16.56 -20.02 -13.07
C ALA A 492 17.23 -21.19 -13.81
N ASP A 493 17.62 -22.25 -13.09
CA ASP A 493 18.21 -23.46 -13.69
C ASP A 493 17.24 -24.17 -14.65
N ARG A 494 15.96 -24.32 -14.26
CA ARG A 494 14.93 -24.94 -15.13
C ARG A 494 14.69 -24.13 -16.40
N ILE A 495 14.64 -22.80 -16.28
CA ILE A 495 14.41 -21.91 -17.42
C ILE A 495 15.60 -21.98 -18.38
N GLN A 496 16.82 -21.86 -17.86
CA GLN A 496 18.06 -21.95 -18.64
C GLN A 496 18.15 -23.28 -19.38
N ALA A 497 17.88 -24.40 -18.71
CA ALA A 497 17.93 -25.72 -19.31
C ALA A 497 16.92 -25.87 -20.46
N GLY A 498 15.69 -25.40 -20.27
CA GLY A 498 14.64 -25.41 -21.30
C GLY A 498 14.96 -24.51 -22.51
N LEU A 499 15.64 -23.39 -22.30
CA LEU A 499 16.09 -22.51 -23.38
C LEU A 499 17.25 -23.14 -24.17
N ARG A 500 18.22 -23.78 -23.50
CA ARG A 500 19.31 -24.50 -24.17
C ARG A 500 18.83 -25.71 -24.97
N GLU A 501 17.88 -26.47 -24.42
CA GLU A 501 17.23 -27.56 -25.14
C GLU A 501 16.53 -27.04 -26.41
N SER A 502 15.88 -25.87 -26.32
CA SER A 502 15.29 -25.21 -27.48
C SER A 502 16.33 -24.87 -28.54
N SER A 503 17.47 -24.25 -28.15
CA SER A 503 18.56 -23.92 -29.08
C SER A 503 19.08 -25.17 -29.80
N GLN A 504 19.40 -26.23 -29.04
CA GLN A 504 19.89 -27.50 -29.61
C GLN A 504 18.87 -28.15 -30.55
N LEU A 505 17.57 -28.05 -30.23
CA LEU A 505 16.52 -28.56 -31.10
C LEU A 505 16.48 -27.79 -32.41
N ILE A 506 16.55 -26.45 -32.38
CA ILE A 506 16.56 -25.61 -33.58
C ILE A 506 17.78 -25.93 -34.46
N GLN A 507 18.97 -26.08 -33.87
CA GLN A 507 20.21 -26.40 -34.58
C GLN A 507 20.10 -27.69 -35.41
N ARG A 508 19.36 -28.71 -34.92
CA ARG A 508 19.14 -29.97 -35.67
C ARG A 508 18.37 -29.77 -36.98
N PHE A 509 17.64 -28.67 -37.12
CA PHE A 509 16.87 -28.34 -38.31
C PHE A 509 17.56 -27.33 -39.24
N MET A 510 18.76 -26.84 -38.90
CA MET A 510 19.52 -25.91 -39.75
C MET A 510 19.74 -26.43 -41.18
N PRO A 511 20.16 -27.70 -41.40
CA PRO A 511 20.34 -28.22 -42.77
C PRO A 511 19.05 -28.21 -43.60
N ALA A 512 17.90 -28.35 -42.94
CA ALA A 512 16.59 -28.28 -43.59
C ALA A 512 16.18 -26.83 -43.88
N ALA A 513 16.54 -25.89 -43.01
CA ALA A 513 16.23 -24.47 -43.16
C ALA A 513 17.03 -23.81 -44.29
N GLU A 514 18.29 -24.19 -44.48
CA GLU A 514 19.12 -23.74 -45.61
C GLU A 514 18.49 -24.10 -46.96
N MET A 515 17.85 -25.26 -47.07
CA MET A 515 17.19 -25.70 -48.31
C MET A 515 15.98 -24.82 -48.70
N ILE A 516 15.39 -24.12 -47.74
CA ILE A 516 14.20 -23.29 -47.93
C ILE A 516 14.45 -21.80 -47.66
N ALA A 517 15.72 -21.38 -47.53
CA ALA A 517 16.14 -20.02 -47.20
C ALA A 517 15.49 -19.45 -45.91
N ALA A 518 15.31 -20.32 -44.91
CA ALA A 518 14.81 -19.96 -43.57
C ALA A 518 15.91 -19.92 -42.51
N ASP A 519 17.18 -20.11 -42.92
CA ASP A 519 18.40 -20.11 -42.10
C ASP A 519 18.51 -18.85 -41.24
N LYS A 520 18.35 -17.65 -41.84
CA LYS A 520 18.39 -16.37 -41.10
C LYS A 520 17.37 -16.28 -39.95
N TYR A 521 16.20 -16.89 -40.11
CA TYR A 521 15.16 -16.89 -39.07
C TYR A 521 15.47 -17.87 -37.95
N LEU A 522 15.98 -19.07 -38.28
CA LEU A 522 16.42 -20.04 -37.27
C LEU A 522 17.66 -19.54 -36.50
N ASP A 523 18.61 -18.87 -37.16
CA ASP A 523 19.78 -18.26 -36.51
C ASP A 523 19.38 -17.18 -35.50
N SER A 524 18.42 -16.33 -35.85
CA SER A 524 17.84 -15.34 -34.92
C SER A 524 17.19 -16.02 -33.71
N MET A 525 16.49 -17.14 -33.90
CA MET A 525 15.92 -17.93 -32.80
C MET A 525 16.99 -18.53 -31.89
N ILE A 526 18.04 -19.12 -32.46
CA ILE A 526 19.17 -19.68 -31.72
C ILE A 526 19.79 -18.58 -30.86
N GLY A 527 20.15 -17.44 -31.47
CA GLY A 527 20.74 -16.31 -30.76
C GLY A 527 19.85 -15.79 -29.63
N LEU A 528 18.53 -15.66 -29.85
CA LEU A 528 17.59 -15.32 -28.78
C LEU A 528 17.62 -16.35 -27.65
N THR A 529 17.45 -17.64 -27.95
CA THR A 529 17.40 -18.67 -26.91
C THR A 529 18.71 -18.80 -26.13
N GLU A 530 19.85 -18.61 -26.78
CA GLU A 530 21.18 -18.69 -26.14
C GLU A 530 21.45 -17.49 -25.22
N VAL A 531 21.18 -16.27 -25.69
CA VAL A 531 21.39 -15.07 -24.88
C VAL A 531 20.46 -15.07 -23.65
N TYR A 532 19.21 -15.49 -23.81
CA TYR A 532 18.30 -15.64 -22.66
C TYR A 532 18.71 -16.78 -21.72
N ALA A 533 19.18 -17.91 -22.26
CA ALA A 533 19.73 -18.98 -21.44
C ALA A 533 20.93 -18.49 -20.60
N ASP A 534 21.83 -17.71 -21.19
CA ASP A 534 23.01 -17.20 -20.50
C ASP A 534 22.66 -16.19 -19.40
N ALA A 535 21.61 -15.37 -19.58
CA ALA A 535 21.08 -14.53 -18.51
C ALA A 535 20.55 -15.37 -17.34
N PHE A 536 19.71 -16.38 -17.60
CA PHE A 536 19.22 -17.25 -16.53
C PHE A 536 20.33 -18.10 -15.89
N GLU A 537 21.38 -18.45 -16.64
CA GLU A 537 22.56 -19.09 -16.07
C GLU A 537 23.32 -18.16 -15.12
N GLY A 538 23.52 -16.90 -15.51
CA GLY A 538 24.13 -15.90 -14.66
C GLY A 538 23.32 -15.65 -13.38
N LEU A 539 21.99 -15.60 -13.49
CA LEU A 539 21.07 -15.46 -12.36
C LEU A 539 21.14 -16.67 -11.42
N ARG A 540 21.19 -17.89 -11.99
CA ARG A 540 21.36 -19.14 -11.23
C ARG A 540 22.68 -19.13 -10.45
N ASP A 541 23.79 -18.87 -11.12
CA ASP A 541 25.13 -18.91 -10.52
C ASP A 541 25.28 -17.86 -9.42
N LEU A 542 24.72 -16.67 -9.64
CA LEU A 542 24.66 -15.63 -8.62
C LEU A 542 23.79 -16.03 -7.43
N SER A 543 22.59 -16.56 -7.67
CA SER A 543 21.69 -17.02 -6.61
C SER A 543 22.31 -18.14 -5.78
N TYR A 544 23.04 -19.05 -6.42
CA TYR A 544 23.82 -20.08 -5.73
C TYR A 544 24.90 -19.47 -4.81
N ALA A 545 25.56 -18.42 -5.28
CA ALA A 545 26.62 -17.74 -4.53
C ALA A 545 26.08 -16.99 -3.31
N VAL A 546 24.94 -16.31 -3.42
CA VAL A 546 24.36 -15.53 -2.33
C VAL A 546 23.40 -16.34 -1.43
N ALA A 547 23.06 -17.57 -1.80
CA ALA A 547 22.17 -18.43 -1.00
C ALA A 547 22.56 -18.57 0.47
N PRO A 548 23.85 -18.79 0.82
CA PRO A 548 24.23 -18.89 2.23
C PRO A 548 23.96 -17.60 3.03
N LEU A 549 23.94 -16.42 2.38
CA LEU A 549 23.56 -15.16 3.02
C LEU A 549 22.06 -15.15 3.37
N GLY A 550 21.21 -15.63 2.45
CA GLY A 550 19.79 -15.83 2.73
C GLY A 550 19.58 -16.81 3.88
N ASP A 551 20.32 -17.93 3.88
CA ASP A 551 20.25 -18.93 4.94
C ASP A 551 20.72 -18.35 6.29
N TYR A 552 21.82 -17.59 6.31
CA TYR A 552 22.29 -16.89 7.52
C TYR A 552 21.22 -15.95 8.09
N LEU A 553 20.57 -15.13 7.24
CA LEU A 553 19.53 -14.21 7.68
C LEU A 553 18.25 -14.92 8.13
N ALA A 554 17.92 -16.07 7.55
CA ALA A 554 16.74 -16.86 7.90
C ALA A 554 16.93 -17.66 9.20
N ASP A 555 18.14 -18.15 9.46
CA ASP A 555 18.49 -19.06 10.56
C ASP A 555 19.29 -18.38 11.69
N TYR A 556 19.43 -17.05 11.65
CA TYR A 556 20.11 -16.30 12.72
C TYR A 556 19.36 -16.48 14.06
N GLN A 557 20.10 -16.80 15.12
CA GLN A 557 19.60 -17.02 16.47
C GLN A 557 20.21 -15.97 17.38
N ASP A 558 19.36 -15.22 18.08
CA ASP A 558 19.82 -14.22 19.03
C ASP A 558 20.54 -14.87 20.21
N ASN A 559 21.61 -14.22 20.62
CA ASN A 559 22.39 -14.58 21.79
C ASN A 559 22.58 -13.40 22.76
N VAL A 560 21.87 -12.28 22.55
CA VAL A 560 21.90 -11.10 23.42
C VAL A 560 20.67 -11.11 24.35
N TRP A 561 20.85 -10.68 25.60
CA TRP A 561 19.75 -10.51 26.56
C TRP A 561 20.01 -9.35 27.53
N ALA A 562 18.94 -8.77 28.08
CA ALA A 562 19.03 -7.61 28.95
C ALA A 562 19.42 -7.98 30.40
N ARG A 563 20.44 -7.33 30.94
CA ARG A 563 20.89 -7.50 32.34
C ARG A 563 20.83 -6.16 33.08
N GLY A 564 20.04 -6.09 34.16
CA GLY A 564 19.85 -4.87 34.97
C GLY A 564 20.99 -4.59 35.96
N THR A 565 22.23 -4.48 35.49
CA THR A 565 23.38 -4.09 36.34
C THR A 565 24.06 -2.82 35.85
N ALA A 566 24.62 -2.04 36.78
CA ALA A 566 25.06 -0.65 36.60
C ALA A 566 26.11 -0.39 35.49
N GLU A 567 26.74 -1.42 34.91
CA GLU A 567 27.82 -1.24 33.92
C GLU A 567 27.50 -1.78 32.52
N SER A 568 26.41 -2.57 32.34
CA SER A 568 26.01 -3.10 31.03
C SER A 568 24.53 -3.48 31.04
N TYR A 569 23.73 -2.86 30.16
CA TYR A 569 22.30 -3.18 29.99
C TYR A 569 22.05 -4.44 29.16
N LEU A 570 23.04 -4.88 28.37
CA LEU A 570 22.98 -6.04 27.50
C LEU A 570 24.14 -6.99 27.82
N SER A 571 23.88 -8.29 27.74
CA SER A 571 24.88 -9.34 27.95
C SER A 571 24.70 -10.42 26.88
N VAL A 572 25.81 -11.06 26.50
CA VAL A 572 25.81 -12.17 25.55
C VAL A 572 25.72 -13.49 26.31
N ASN A 573 24.93 -14.43 25.81
CA ASN A 573 24.87 -15.79 26.32
C ASN A 573 25.85 -16.71 25.55
N ASP A 574 26.33 -17.77 26.21
CA ASP A 574 27.20 -18.77 25.58
C ASP A 574 26.43 -19.71 24.61
N THR A 575 25.14 -19.43 24.31
CA THR A 575 24.28 -20.26 23.45
C THR A 575 24.22 -19.78 22.00
N GLY A 576 25.01 -18.78 21.63
CA GLY A 576 25.13 -18.33 20.24
C GLY A 576 25.53 -19.46 19.30
N ARG A 577 24.83 -19.59 18.17
CA ARG A 577 25.15 -20.55 17.12
C ARG A 577 26.44 -20.11 16.43
N ASP A 578 27.32 -21.06 16.16
CA ASP A 578 28.51 -20.81 15.34
C ASP A 578 28.12 -20.75 13.86
N TYR A 579 28.25 -19.59 13.23
CA TYR A 579 27.93 -19.38 11.82
C TYR A 579 29.15 -19.51 10.90
N SER A 580 30.33 -19.86 11.43
CA SER A 580 31.53 -20.12 10.61
C SER A 580 31.27 -21.06 9.42
N PRO A 581 30.49 -22.16 9.54
CA PRO A 581 30.21 -23.02 8.37
C PRO A 581 29.48 -22.30 7.24
N VAL A 582 28.56 -21.38 7.56
CA VAL A 582 27.78 -20.62 6.57
C VAL A 582 28.66 -19.55 5.92
N LEU A 583 29.52 -18.89 6.70
CA LEU A 583 30.47 -17.88 6.22
C LEU A 583 31.60 -18.51 5.38
N ASP A 584 32.09 -19.69 5.74
CA ASP A 584 33.01 -20.49 4.93
C ASP A 584 32.37 -20.86 3.60
N GLU A 585 31.08 -21.20 3.61
CA GLU A 585 30.33 -21.49 2.40
C GLU A 585 30.12 -20.25 1.52
N MET A 586 29.86 -19.07 2.10
CA MET A 586 29.87 -17.80 1.35
C MET A 586 31.21 -17.59 0.66
N THR A 587 32.32 -17.80 1.38
CA THR A 587 33.68 -17.68 0.82
C THR A 587 33.90 -18.66 -0.32
N ALA A 588 33.56 -19.93 -0.12
CA ALA A 588 33.74 -20.99 -1.12
C ALA A 588 32.93 -20.73 -2.40
N ARG A 589 31.78 -20.06 -2.28
CA ARG A 589 30.88 -19.78 -3.41
C ARG A 589 31.08 -18.40 -4.04
N SER A 590 31.87 -17.52 -3.46
CA SER A 590 32.15 -16.16 -3.97
C SER A 590 32.55 -16.12 -5.46
N ALA A 591 33.36 -17.08 -5.92
CA ALA A 591 33.77 -17.18 -7.32
C ALA A 591 32.59 -17.36 -8.30
N TYR A 592 31.48 -17.97 -7.87
CA TYR A 592 30.27 -18.10 -8.67
C TYR A 592 29.52 -16.77 -8.81
N ALA A 593 29.65 -15.86 -7.84
CA ALA A 593 29.06 -14.53 -7.93
C ALA A 593 29.73 -13.71 -9.04
N ASP A 594 31.06 -13.78 -9.17
CA ASP A 594 31.83 -13.13 -10.23
C ASP A 594 31.42 -13.59 -11.64
N VAL A 595 31.39 -14.91 -11.81
CA VAL A 595 31.01 -15.54 -13.07
C VAL A 595 29.54 -15.24 -13.38
N GLY A 596 28.66 -15.36 -12.38
CA GLY A 596 27.23 -15.12 -12.51
C GLY A 596 26.89 -13.69 -12.91
N VAL A 597 27.42 -12.69 -12.19
CA VAL A 597 27.20 -11.26 -12.50
C VAL A 597 27.72 -10.91 -13.88
N SER A 598 28.95 -11.31 -14.20
CA SER A 598 29.57 -11.00 -15.49
C SER A 598 28.76 -11.59 -16.64
N LYS A 599 28.33 -12.85 -16.51
CA LYS A 599 27.53 -13.55 -17.51
C LYS A 599 26.13 -12.93 -17.65
N TYR A 600 25.48 -12.59 -16.54
CA TYR A 600 24.18 -11.93 -16.54
C TYR A 600 24.23 -10.57 -17.26
N GLN A 601 25.20 -9.73 -16.90
CA GLN A 601 25.35 -8.39 -17.49
C GLN A 601 25.69 -8.47 -18.98
N GLN A 602 26.60 -9.37 -19.38
CA GLN A 602 26.92 -9.61 -20.79
C GLN A 602 25.69 -10.08 -21.57
N ALA A 603 24.90 -11.01 -21.02
CA ALA A 603 23.68 -11.48 -21.65
C ALA A 603 22.65 -10.36 -21.82
N VAL A 604 22.42 -9.53 -20.79
CA VAL A 604 21.50 -8.37 -20.88
C VAL A 604 21.96 -7.38 -21.95
N LEU A 605 23.27 -7.09 -22.06
CA LEU A 605 23.82 -6.24 -23.11
C LEU A 605 23.65 -6.85 -24.51
N GLN A 606 23.81 -8.17 -24.63
CA GLN A 606 23.58 -8.88 -25.89
C GLN A 606 22.09 -8.84 -26.28
N MET A 607 21.15 -8.98 -25.34
CA MET A 607 19.71 -8.92 -25.61
C MET A 607 19.28 -7.61 -26.28
N GLN A 608 19.89 -6.49 -25.86
CA GLN A 608 19.60 -5.17 -26.40
C GLN A 608 20.07 -5.00 -27.86
N ASN A 609 21.06 -5.78 -28.28
CA ASN A 609 21.67 -5.71 -29.61
C ASN A 609 21.18 -6.81 -30.56
N LEU A 610 20.24 -7.67 -30.14
CA LEU A 610 19.68 -8.72 -30.98
C LEU A 610 18.82 -8.13 -32.11
N ASP A 611 19.07 -8.55 -33.34
CA ASP A 611 18.23 -8.21 -34.48
C ASP A 611 16.89 -8.98 -34.42
N ILE A 612 15.88 -8.32 -33.84
CA ILE A 612 14.51 -8.83 -33.77
C ILE A 612 13.64 -8.40 -34.96
N SER A 613 14.19 -7.69 -35.95
CA SER A 613 13.44 -7.16 -37.10
C SER A 613 12.80 -8.25 -37.96
N VAL A 614 13.38 -9.45 -37.94
CA VAL A 614 12.91 -10.63 -38.67
C VAL A 614 11.59 -11.19 -38.07
N TRP A 615 11.22 -10.76 -36.86
CA TRP A 615 10.03 -11.25 -36.15
C TRP A 615 8.78 -10.42 -36.40
N PRO A 616 7.57 -11.00 -36.29
CA PRO A 616 6.32 -10.24 -36.33
C PRO A 616 6.24 -9.21 -35.18
N GLY A 617 5.66 -8.03 -35.43
CA GLY A 617 5.62 -6.93 -34.44
C GLY A 617 4.99 -7.29 -33.08
N ALA A 618 4.02 -8.21 -33.05
CA ALA A 618 3.47 -8.72 -31.79
C ALA A 618 4.51 -9.46 -30.94
N VAL A 619 5.41 -10.21 -31.57
CA VAL A 619 6.49 -10.94 -30.89
C VAL A 619 7.59 -9.98 -30.45
N GLN A 620 7.94 -8.99 -31.28
CA GLN A 620 8.89 -7.94 -30.92
C GLN A 620 8.47 -7.22 -29.63
N ASN A 621 7.20 -6.83 -29.50
CA ASN A 621 6.67 -6.19 -28.30
C ASN A 621 6.76 -7.07 -27.05
N ILE A 622 6.54 -8.38 -27.19
CA ILE A 622 6.67 -9.33 -26.07
C ILE A 622 8.14 -9.46 -25.66
N LEU A 623 9.04 -9.64 -26.63
CA LEU A 623 10.48 -9.74 -26.37
C LEU A 623 11.03 -8.47 -25.73
N GLN A 624 10.62 -7.28 -26.17
CA GLN A 624 11.03 -6.01 -25.55
C GLN A 624 10.57 -5.89 -24.09
N LYS A 625 9.31 -6.24 -23.80
CA LYS A 625 8.80 -6.28 -22.42
C LYS A 625 9.57 -7.27 -21.56
N TYR A 626 9.94 -8.41 -22.13
CA TYR A 626 10.68 -9.46 -21.44
C TYR A 626 12.13 -9.03 -21.14
N THR A 627 12.84 -8.45 -22.12
CA THR A 627 14.17 -7.86 -21.93
C THR A 627 14.15 -6.78 -20.86
N GLN A 628 13.13 -5.91 -20.83
CA GLN A 628 13.03 -4.84 -19.83
C GLN A 628 12.92 -5.40 -18.41
N LYS A 629 12.11 -6.43 -18.20
CA LYS A 629 11.98 -7.06 -16.88
C LYS A 629 13.29 -7.70 -16.41
N LEU A 630 13.99 -8.42 -17.29
CA LEU A 630 15.31 -8.99 -16.96
C LEU A 630 16.35 -7.90 -16.66
N THR A 631 16.28 -6.76 -17.34
CA THR A 631 17.17 -5.63 -17.04
C THR A 631 16.94 -5.12 -15.61
N ASN A 632 15.69 -5.06 -15.14
CA ASN A 632 15.38 -4.63 -13.77
C ASN A 632 15.91 -5.60 -12.71
N LEU A 633 15.98 -6.90 -13.03
CA LEU A 633 16.54 -7.92 -12.15
C LEU A 633 18.06 -7.81 -11.99
N ALA A 634 18.77 -7.01 -12.79
CA ALA A 634 20.22 -6.80 -12.66
C ALA A 634 20.64 -6.22 -11.30
N ALA A 635 19.71 -5.63 -10.54
CA ALA A 635 19.93 -5.17 -9.17
C ALA A 635 20.41 -6.28 -8.22
N ILE A 636 20.18 -7.56 -8.56
CA ILE A 636 20.73 -8.69 -7.81
C ILE A 636 22.27 -8.65 -7.71
N ALA A 637 22.95 -8.00 -8.66
CA ALA A 637 24.40 -7.83 -8.62
C ALA A 637 24.88 -7.02 -7.40
N ASN A 638 24.00 -6.25 -6.74
CA ASN A 638 24.33 -5.54 -5.52
C ASN A 638 24.51 -6.49 -4.33
N TYR A 639 23.82 -7.65 -4.31
CA TYR A 639 23.97 -8.64 -3.24
C TYR A 639 25.34 -9.32 -3.23
N ARG A 640 26.04 -9.33 -4.37
CA ARG A 640 27.45 -9.75 -4.44
C ARG A 640 28.32 -8.91 -3.51
N GLN A 641 28.19 -7.58 -3.58
CA GLN A 641 29.03 -6.70 -2.76
C GLN A 641 28.81 -6.98 -1.27
N ILE A 642 27.57 -7.23 -0.86
CA ILE A 642 27.23 -7.58 0.52
C ILE A 642 27.87 -8.91 0.91
N ALA A 643 27.81 -9.93 0.05
CA ALA A 643 28.41 -11.23 0.32
C ALA A 643 29.95 -11.17 0.42
N ASP A 644 30.60 -10.31 -0.37
CA ASP A 644 32.06 -10.15 -0.37
C ASP A 644 32.55 -9.56 0.99
N TYR A 645 31.81 -8.60 1.55
CA TYR A 645 32.16 -7.97 2.84
C TYR A 645 31.55 -8.68 4.06
N ALA A 646 30.55 -9.55 3.88
CA ALA A 646 29.85 -10.21 4.98
C ALA A 646 30.81 -10.97 5.90
N ASN A 647 31.79 -11.68 5.36
CA ASN A 647 32.72 -12.48 6.18
C ASN A 647 33.66 -11.62 7.03
N GLU A 648 34.07 -10.46 6.50
CA GLU A 648 34.88 -9.49 7.23
C GLU A 648 34.03 -8.81 8.30
N ILE A 649 32.81 -8.38 7.95
CA ILE A 649 31.91 -7.69 8.88
C ILE A 649 31.45 -8.63 10.01
N LEU A 650 31.28 -9.92 9.71
CA LEU A 650 30.79 -10.93 10.64
C LEU A 650 31.91 -11.63 11.43
N GLY A 651 33.16 -11.18 11.27
CA GLY A 651 34.28 -11.62 12.11
C GLY A 651 34.61 -13.10 12.01
N LEU A 652 34.63 -13.66 10.78
CA LEU A 652 34.96 -15.08 10.53
C LEU A 652 36.38 -15.46 10.97
N ASN A 653 37.37 -14.61 10.67
CA ASN A 653 38.79 -14.90 10.92
C ASN A 653 39.31 -14.35 12.25
N ALA A 654 38.73 -13.23 12.70
CA ALA A 654 39.06 -12.56 13.94
C ALA A 654 37.82 -11.86 14.49
N PRO A 655 37.70 -11.70 15.83
CA PRO A 655 36.63 -10.89 16.41
C PRO A 655 36.72 -9.45 15.91
N MET A 656 35.61 -8.92 15.42
CA MET A 656 35.49 -7.55 14.92
C MET A 656 34.71 -6.70 15.91
N THR A 657 35.31 -5.61 16.39
CA THR A 657 34.71 -4.69 17.36
C THR A 657 34.31 -3.38 16.69
N TYR A 658 33.01 -3.10 16.69
CA TYR A 658 32.40 -1.89 16.18
C TYR A 658 32.12 -0.91 17.31
N LEU A 659 32.57 0.33 17.15
CA LEU A 659 32.13 1.44 17.99
C LEU A 659 30.98 2.16 17.30
N VAL A 660 29.78 1.93 17.78
CA VAL A 660 28.56 2.59 17.32
C VAL A 660 28.32 3.84 18.16
N LEU A 661 28.36 5.01 17.53
CA LEU A 661 28.08 6.30 18.15
C LEU A 661 26.65 6.70 17.80
N LEU A 662 25.84 6.92 18.82
CA LEU A 662 24.48 7.46 18.67
C LEU A 662 24.57 8.98 18.61
N VAL A 663 24.04 9.58 17.55
CA VAL A 663 24.04 11.03 17.37
C VAL A 663 22.62 11.59 17.40
N ASP A 664 22.47 12.65 18.19
CA ASP A 664 21.31 13.49 18.25
C ASP A 664 21.30 14.48 17.07
N ASN A 665 20.47 14.18 16.08
CA ASN A 665 20.30 14.99 14.88
C ASN A 665 19.43 16.24 15.09
N THR A 666 18.93 16.51 16.31
CA THR A 666 18.26 17.79 16.63
C THR A 666 19.24 18.97 16.68
N ARG A 667 20.54 18.69 16.79
CA ARG A 667 21.61 19.69 16.76
C ARG A 667 22.51 19.48 15.55
N VAL A 668 22.62 20.51 14.73
CA VAL A 668 23.42 20.45 13.50
C VAL A 668 24.91 20.45 13.84
N MET A 669 25.58 19.33 13.54
CA MET A 669 27.03 19.16 13.59
C MET A 669 27.55 18.54 12.28
N PRO A 670 28.82 18.76 11.90
CA PRO A 670 29.39 18.21 10.68
C PRO A 670 29.30 16.69 10.51
N ILE A 671 29.28 15.91 11.59
CA ILE A 671 29.09 14.44 11.54
C ILE A 671 27.62 14.00 11.51
N GLY A 672 26.67 14.93 11.39
CA GLY A 672 25.23 14.65 11.33
C GLY A 672 24.44 14.92 12.61
N GLY A 673 25.12 15.06 13.76
CA GLY A 673 24.47 15.33 15.04
C GLY A 673 25.43 15.46 16.22
N GLU A 674 24.89 15.75 17.40
CA GLU A 674 25.66 15.72 18.64
C GLU A 674 25.74 14.29 19.20
N ILE A 675 26.93 13.81 19.57
CA ILE A 675 27.10 12.45 20.10
C ILE A 675 26.44 12.36 21.48
N SER A 676 25.44 11.48 21.63
CA SER A 676 24.64 11.33 22.86
C SER A 676 24.95 10.06 23.65
N ALA A 677 25.28 8.97 22.96
CA ALA A 677 25.63 7.70 23.58
C ALA A 677 26.58 6.90 22.68
N TYR A 678 27.14 5.82 23.24
CA TYR A 678 27.91 4.89 22.44
C TYR A 678 27.62 3.43 22.83
N MET A 679 27.83 2.55 21.85
CA MET A 679 27.71 1.12 21.97
C MET A 679 28.93 0.47 21.35
N LEU A 680 29.55 -0.46 22.07
CA LEU A 680 30.54 -1.37 21.51
C LEU A 680 29.85 -2.69 21.18
N VAL A 681 30.04 -3.18 19.97
CA VAL A 681 29.56 -4.49 19.54
C VAL A 681 30.74 -5.28 19.00
N THR A 682 31.06 -6.42 19.61
CA THR A 682 32.03 -7.36 19.04
C THR A 682 31.27 -8.50 18.38
N VAL A 683 31.57 -8.79 17.12
CA VAL A 683 31.03 -9.92 16.36
C VAL A 683 32.16 -10.91 16.10
N GLN A 684 31.89 -12.19 16.29
CA GLN A 684 32.83 -13.27 16.00
C GLN A 684 32.07 -14.46 15.43
N ASN A 685 32.59 -15.05 14.35
CA ASN A 685 32.00 -16.20 13.67
C ASN A 685 30.51 -16.00 13.34
N GLY A 686 30.13 -14.77 12.98
CA GLY A 686 28.77 -14.38 12.66
C GLY A 686 27.80 -14.31 13.84
N ALA A 687 28.27 -14.37 15.08
CA ALA A 687 27.43 -14.11 16.26
C ALA A 687 27.97 -12.91 17.06
N ILE A 688 27.10 -12.22 17.80
CA ILE A 688 27.53 -11.14 18.70
C ILE A 688 28.26 -11.77 19.89
N ALA A 689 29.53 -11.45 20.09
CA ALA A 689 30.37 -11.99 21.16
C ALA A 689 30.40 -11.12 22.42
N ASP A 690 30.34 -9.78 22.28
CA ASP A 690 30.32 -8.82 23.39
C ASP A 690 29.49 -7.60 22.99
N ILE A 691 28.71 -7.05 23.92
CA ILE A 691 28.00 -5.79 23.71
C ILE A 691 28.07 -4.94 24.97
N ARG A 692 28.39 -3.64 24.82
CA ARG A 692 28.46 -2.70 25.94
C ARG A 692 27.86 -1.37 25.55
N VAL A 693 26.92 -0.88 26.35
CA VAL A 693 26.24 0.39 26.13
C VAL A 693 26.51 1.30 27.32
N GLN A 694 26.97 2.52 27.07
CA GLN A 694 27.24 3.50 28.13
C GLN A 694 26.85 4.92 27.68
N SER A 695 26.57 5.79 28.66
CA SER A 695 26.43 7.23 28.42
C SER A 695 27.76 7.83 27.98
N ILE A 696 27.68 8.85 27.12
CA ILE A 696 28.84 9.65 26.73
C ILE A 696 29.51 10.35 27.92
N ASP A 697 28.77 10.59 29.02
CA ASP A 697 29.33 11.23 30.23
C ASP A 697 30.38 10.37 30.93
N ASN A 698 30.31 9.05 30.80
CA ASN A 698 31.32 8.13 31.33
C ASN A 698 32.58 8.08 30.44
N PHE A 699 32.57 8.81 29.33
CA PHE A 699 33.56 8.77 28.27
C PHE A 699 34.49 9.99 28.30
N GLU A 700 35.20 10.19 29.42
CA GLU A 700 36.08 11.37 29.62
C GLU A 700 37.47 11.23 28.97
N PHE A 701 37.78 11.94 27.89
CA PHE A 701 39.14 11.94 27.32
C PHE A 701 39.92 13.17 27.75
N SER A 702 41.24 13.02 27.90
CA SER A 702 42.12 14.17 28.05
C SER A 702 42.37 14.78 26.68
N ALA A 703 42.51 16.11 26.60
CA ALA A 703 42.96 16.76 25.37
C ALA A 703 44.34 16.25 24.87
N ALA A 704 45.14 15.64 25.75
CA ALA A 704 46.39 14.98 25.39
C ALA A 704 46.21 13.69 24.55
N ASP A 705 45.02 13.09 24.58
CA ASP A 705 44.70 11.86 23.85
C ASP A 705 44.26 12.15 22.40
N VAL A 706 43.93 13.41 22.07
CA VAL A 706 43.45 13.82 20.75
C VAL A 706 44.64 14.01 19.80
N PRO A 707 44.66 13.34 18.63
CA PRO A 707 45.76 13.49 17.68
C PRO A 707 45.86 14.91 17.11
N ASP A 708 47.10 15.38 16.88
CA ASP A 708 47.36 16.74 16.33
C ASP A 708 46.61 17.02 15.01
N TYR A 709 46.49 16.01 14.14
CA TYR A 709 45.77 16.13 12.87
C TYR A 709 44.26 16.36 13.09
N ALA A 710 43.67 15.76 14.12
CA ALA A 710 42.27 15.92 14.46
C ALA A 710 42.02 17.30 15.08
N LEU A 711 42.91 17.74 15.98
CA LEU A 711 42.88 19.09 16.56
C LEU A 711 42.93 20.18 15.49
N SER A 712 43.78 20.01 14.48
CA SER A 712 43.89 20.96 13.36
C SER A 712 42.64 21.02 12.46
N SER A 713 41.80 19.98 12.52
CA SER A 713 40.59 19.83 11.70
C SER A 713 39.32 20.34 12.38
N ILE A 714 39.38 20.63 13.69
CA ILE A 714 38.29 21.26 14.45
C ILE A 714 38.26 22.74 14.07
N ASN A 715 37.36 23.12 13.16
CA ASN A 715 37.32 24.45 12.57
C ASN A 715 36.72 25.49 13.54
N LEU A 716 37.54 26.06 14.42
CA LEU A 716 37.14 27.16 15.29
C LEU A 716 37.74 28.49 14.79
N VAL A 717 36.86 29.37 14.33
CA VAL A 717 37.16 30.81 14.22
C VAL A 717 37.65 31.26 15.59
N SER A 718 38.94 31.58 15.66
CA SER A 718 39.77 31.90 16.85
C SER A 718 40.33 30.70 17.62
N ALA A 719 41.54 30.30 17.20
CA ALA A 719 42.50 29.49 17.93
C ALA A 719 43.04 30.14 19.23
N ALA A 720 42.23 30.94 19.93
CA ALA A 720 42.66 31.68 21.13
C ALA A 720 42.10 31.13 22.45
N ASN A 721 41.06 30.28 22.44
CA ASN A 721 40.37 29.87 23.66
C ASN A 721 40.18 28.36 23.87
N VAL A 722 40.60 27.49 22.94
CA VAL A 722 40.72 26.06 23.28
C VAL A 722 42.03 25.90 24.04
N GLN A 723 41.98 26.11 25.36
CA GLN A 723 43.07 25.64 26.21
C GLN A 723 43.21 24.14 25.95
N ALA A 724 44.42 23.70 25.60
CA ALA A 724 44.80 22.32 25.29
C ALA A 724 44.58 21.30 26.42
N GLY A 725 43.72 21.62 27.41
CA GLY A 725 43.35 20.75 28.53
C GLY A 725 41.99 20.07 28.38
N ASN A 726 41.02 20.66 27.66
CA ASN A 726 39.62 20.19 27.67
C ASN A 726 39.01 20.11 26.25
N VAL A 727 39.41 19.11 25.46
CA VAL A 727 38.71 18.77 24.20
C VAL A 727 37.73 17.65 24.51
N SER A 728 36.45 17.90 24.30
CA SER A 728 35.37 16.93 24.56
C SER A 728 34.98 16.16 23.29
N MET A 729 34.22 15.06 23.43
CA MET A 729 33.62 14.37 22.27
C MET A 729 32.71 15.30 21.45
N HIS A 730 32.05 16.26 22.10
CA HIS A 730 31.25 17.28 21.43
C HIS A 730 32.11 18.17 20.49
N ASP A 731 33.38 18.37 20.81
CA ASP A 731 34.30 19.13 19.96
C ASP A 731 34.77 18.30 18.76
N LEU A 732 34.89 16.97 18.91
CA LEU A 732 35.23 16.06 17.81
C LEU A 732 34.10 15.98 16.78
N ALA A 733 32.85 16.11 17.20
CA ALA A 733 31.69 16.17 16.29
C ALA A 733 31.77 17.35 15.30
N LYS A 734 32.65 18.33 15.54
CA LYS A 734 32.91 19.48 14.64
C LYS A 734 33.90 19.17 13.52
N ILE A 735 34.50 17.98 13.51
CA ILE A 735 35.36 17.54 12.40
C ILE A 735 34.46 17.23 11.20
N LYS A 736 34.67 17.94 10.09
CA LYS A 736 33.86 17.80 8.88
C LYS A 736 34.16 16.54 8.08
N ASP A 737 35.39 16.06 8.14
CA ASP A 737 35.84 14.89 7.41
C ASP A 737 35.63 13.63 8.26
N TYR A 738 34.75 12.73 7.81
CA TYR A 738 34.40 11.52 8.54
C TYR A 738 35.58 10.56 8.70
N ASP A 739 36.49 10.50 7.74
CA ASP A 739 37.65 9.62 7.82
C ASP A 739 38.61 10.13 8.90
N ILE A 740 38.81 11.45 8.97
CA ILE A 740 39.59 12.08 10.04
C ILE A 740 38.92 11.87 11.40
N PHE A 741 37.60 12.04 11.48
CA PHE A 741 36.83 11.84 12.70
C PHE A 741 36.91 10.39 13.20
N SER A 742 36.60 9.42 12.34
CA SER A 742 36.58 7.99 12.69
C SER A 742 37.96 7.47 13.09
N GLN A 743 39.02 7.90 12.40
CA GLN A 743 40.41 7.58 12.78
C GLN A 743 40.79 8.19 14.12
N ALA A 744 40.44 9.45 14.36
CA ALA A 744 40.73 10.13 15.62
C ALA A 744 40.02 9.43 16.80
N VAL A 745 38.73 9.13 16.65
CA VAL A 745 37.94 8.45 17.68
C VAL A 745 38.46 7.03 17.93
N SER A 746 38.78 6.27 16.87
CA SER A 746 39.35 4.92 17.01
C SER A 746 40.71 4.94 17.72
N GLN A 747 41.59 5.88 17.36
CA GLN A 747 42.91 6.02 17.98
C GLN A 747 42.80 6.44 19.45
N MET A 748 41.92 7.40 19.76
CA MET A 748 41.64 7.82 21.13
C MET A 748 41.14 6.64 21.95
N TRP A 749 40.16 5.89 21.42
CA TRP A 749 39.61 4.70 22.04
C TRP A 749 40.72 3.67 22.37
N GLY A 750 41.56 3.36 21.38
CA GLY A 750 42.71 2.46 21.53
C GLY A 750 43.68 2.89 22.63
N THR A 751 43.96 4.19 22.73
CA THR A 751 44.91 4.74 23.69
C THR A 751 44.39 4.67 25.13
N LYS A 752 43.12 5.03 25.34
CA LYS A 752 42.54 5.12 26.70
C LYS A 752 42.16 3.75 27.27
N PHE A 753 41.59 2.87 26.46
CA PHE A 753 41.06 1.59 26.92
C PHE A 753 41.95 0.39 26.58
N ASN A 754 43.08 0.62 25.89
CA ASN A 754 43.99 -0.44 25.43
C ASN A 754 43.26 -1.55 24.64
N ARG A 755 42.24 -1.17 23.87
CA ARG A 755 41.41 -2.04 23.03
C ARG A 755 41.20 -1.33 21.70
N GLN A 756 41.58 -1.93 20.58
CA GLN A 756 41.34 -1.34 19.25
C GLN A 756 39.89 -1.60 18.82
N VAL A 757 39.34 -0.69 18.02
CA VAL A 757 38.04 -0.86 17.35
C VAL A 757 38.29 -0.92 15.85
N ASP A 758 37.64 -1.88 15.19
CA ASP A 758 37.87 -2.19 13.77
C ASP A 758 37.10 -1.22 12.86
N ALA A 759 35.97 -0.69 13.34
CA ALA A 759 35.24 0.36 12.67
C ALA A 759 34.46 1.26 13.64
N VAL A 760 34.27 2.52 13.24
CA VAL A 760 33.38 3.47 13.91
C VAL A 760 32.15 3.65 13.03
N LEU A 761 30.98 3.42 13.60
CA LEU A 761 29.67 3.58 12.95
C LEU A 761 28.96 4.76 13.61
N VAL A 762 28.46 5.71 12.84
CA VAL A 762 27.61 6.79 13.35
C VAL A 762 26.19 6.50 12.95
N VAL A 763 25.30 6.43 13.94
CA VAL A 763 23.88 6.14 13.80
C VAL A 763 23.13 7.31 14.41
N ASP A 764 22.30 7.99 13.63
CA ASP A 764 21.42 9.03 14.17
C ASP A 764 20.10 8.44 14.67
N TYR A 765 19.29 9.25 15.36
CA TYR A 765 17.99 8.79 15.84
C TYR A 765 17.00 8.42 14.73
N SER A 766 17.17 8.95 13.51
CA SER A 766 16.32 8.59 12.37
C SER A 766 16.68 7.20 11.85
N VAL A 767 17.97 6.89 11.69
CA VAL A 767 18.44 5.54 11.35
C VAL A 767 18.08 4.55 12.45
N LEU A 768 18.21 4.94 13.72
CA LEU A 768 17.78 4.10 14.84
C LEU A 768 16.26 3.88 14.81
N ALA A 769 15.46 4.90 14.52
CA ALA A 769 14.01 4.78 14.35
C ALA A 769 13.65 3.89 13.16
N ASP A 770 14.29 4.05 12.00
CA ASP A 770 14.10 3.18 10.84
C ASP A 770 14.46 1.73 11.17
N MET A 771 15.54 1.51 11.91
CA MET A 771 15.94 0.18 12.40
C MET A 771 14.91 -0.39 13.37
N LEU A 772 14.33 0.44 14.25
CA LEU A 772 13.28 0.05 15.19
C LEU A 772 11.96 -0.25 14.48
N ASP A 773 11.60 0.52 13.46
CA ASP A 773 10.42 0.30 12.62
C ASP A 773 10.53 -1.02 11.85
N LEU A 774 11.75 -1.32 11.35
CA LEU A 774 12.08 -2.61 10.74
C LEU A 774 12.08 -3.76 11.77
N ALA A 775 12.56 -3.51 12.99
CA ALA A 775 12.64 -4.50 14.06
C ALA A 775 11.30 -4.74 14.79
N GLY A 776 10.32 -3.84 14.65
CA GLY A 776 9.00 -3.96 15.27
C GLY A 776 8.85 -3.24 16.62
N GLY A 777 9.70 -2.23 16.88
CA GLY A 777 9.72 -1.46 18.13
C GLY A 777 10.36 -2.23 19.30
N VAL A 778 10.63 -1.54 20.40
CA VAL A 778 11.16 -2.13 21.65
C VAL A 778 10.14 -1.90 22.76
N GLU A 779 9.62 -2.98 23.34
CA GLU A 779 8.82 -2.91 24.57
C GLU A 779 9.75 -2.69 25.77
N ILE A 780 9.67 -1.51 26.37
CA ILE A 780 10.37 -1.19 27.62
C ILE A 780 9.40 -1.50 28.76
N GLU A 781 9.62 -2.61 29.48
CA GLU A 781 8.91 -2.86 30.74
C GLU A 781 9.19 -1.71 31.71
N GLY A 782 8.17 -0.89 31.97
CA GLY A 782 8.29 0.26 32.85
C GLY A 782 8.63 -0.17 34.29
N GLN A 783 9.87 0.05 34.71
CA GLN A 783 10.16 0.17 36.14
C GLN A 783 9.48 1.44 36.64
N ALA A 784 8.53 1.29 37.56
CA ALA A 784 7.95 2.40 38.30
C ALA A 784 9.06 3.08 39.11
N PHE A 785 9.57 4.21 38.62
CA PHE A 785 10.42 5.09 39.41
C PHE A 785 9.51 5.79 40.43
N ASN A 786 9.68 5.43 41.71
CA ASN A 786 8.98 6.04 42.85
C ASN A 786 9.41 7.48 43.10
#